data_AF-A0AAF0QZR1-F1
#
_entry.id   AF-A0AAF0QZR1-F1
#
_cell.length_a   1.000
_cell.length_b   1.000
_cell.length_c   1.000
_cell.angle_alpha   90.00
_cell.angle_beta   90.00
_cell.angle_gamma   90.00
#
_symmetry.space_group_name_H-M   'P 1'
#
loop_
_entity.id
_entity.type
_entity.pdbx_description
1 polymer ?
#
loop_
_entity_poly.entity_id
_entity_poly.type
_entity_poly.pdbx_seq_one_letter_code
_entity_poly.pdbx_strand_id
1 'polypeptide(L)'
;MIMFVGDGIGKTTIKGNRNVVDGWTTFRSATVEIISSNVNVTMNEVKSSAGNCSNILHHVSKLDPIEKRALDDCIELLGDTTIDELQTTLYDLSTKNSSNSPLKHYNDLQTLLSGAMTNQDTCLGGIYNSKHNLSQYIEKNLHTISQHVSNSLAMLKKLKTGSAQGSSSNSNEVFPEYGTMKNGYPKWLKKKDRTLLQAPVNQIKFDLVVAKDGSGNFTTINAALSAAPNSSSTRFVIYIKAGTYFEYIDVERKKSMIMFVGDGIGKTVIKGNRNVVDGWTTFRSATVAVVGNGFLARGITFENYAGPSKHQAVALRSGSDLSAFYQCSFVAYQDTLYVHSLRQFYRNCDVYGTVDFIFGNAAVVLQNCNLYARKPNPNQKNIFTAQGREDPNQNTGISILNCKVEAASDLVPVLSSFKNYLGRPWKQYSRTVFLFSNIGSLIDPAGWLEWSGDFALNTLYYGEYLNRGPGSNTSARVKWPGYRVINSSTEASQFTVGNFIQGSEWIPATEATTIMAIPKGLEINNTIGLFLLLGIAILSSKVADCAPFGSRRGLMETVFDVTKYGARPDPTADSTRGFMMAWRSACQSTGSAKVVIPPGTFTTGETIFQGPCTCPKPITIEIQGTVLSNTDISLYSRASWISLEHVDGVVITGGGTLNGQGNASWQYADKTGSTPPLPTSLVFQTVKSSSINGINFVDSKGVHLKITDSNDITVSKIKIIAPGTSPNTDGIHISETININITDSNIGTGDDCISVGHGTTNIFVNNIHCGPGHGISIGSLGKRPDEKDVTKVYIKNCTFHSTTNGARIKTYMASSPLQVSDVVYEDIVLDDVKNPILIDQHYNSKNKNEPSKVKLTDIHFKNIRGTTNTKAPVALNCSEAAPCEGVELADIDITPSGSTGPLLGATCQNAKTVFSGKTSVPACQ
;
A
#
# COMPACT_ATOMS: atom_id res chain seq x y z
N MET A 1 26.19 -26.86 -0.77
CA MET A 1 26.82 -28.19 -0.80
C MET A 1 26.00 -29.13 0.06
N ILE A 2 24.99 -29.81 -0.52
CA ILE A 2 24.39 -31.06 -0.02
C ILE A 2 23.96 -31.82 -1.29
N MET A 3 24.55 -32.99 -1.51
CA MET A 3 24.24 -33.96 -2.56
C MET A 3 23.07 -34.84 -2.13
N PHE A 4 22.23 -35.26 -3.08
CA PHE A 4 21.59 -36.58 -3.03
C PHE A 4 21.57 -37.21 -4.42
N VAL A 5 21.93 -38.49 -4.44
CA VAL A 5 22.11 -39.41 -5.56
C VAL A 5 20.90 -40.34 -5.62
N GLY A 6 20.50 -40.76 -6.83
CA GLY A 6 20.18 -42.17 -7.09
C GLY A 6 18.74 -42.57 -7.40
N ASP A 7 18.56 -42.90 -8.68
CA ASP A 7 17.78 -44.01 -9.25
C ASP A 7 16.27 -43.92 -9.47
N GLY A 8 15.90 -44.27 -10.71
CA GLY A 8 14.59 -44.07 -11.32
C GLY A 8 13.69 -45.31 -11.33
N ILE A 9 12.56 -45.17 -12.04
CA ILE A 9 11.75 -46.21 -12.70
C ILE A 9 10.63 -45.50 -13.50
N GLY A 10 10.35 -45.98 -14.71
CA GLY A 10 8.97 -46.05 -15.22
C GLY A 10 8.51 -45.01 -16.24
N LYS A 11 8.66 -45.32 -17.53
CA LYS A 11 7.77 -44.79 -18.58
C LYS A 11 6.32 -45.14 -18.25
N THR A 12 5.48 -44.14 -18.04
CA THR A 12 4.02 -44.31 -18.11
C THR A 12 3.42 -43.22 -18.98
N THR A 13 2.86 -43.63 -20.11
CA THR A 13 2.02 -42.84 -21.01
C THR A 13 0.81 -42.31 -20.25
N ILE A 14 0.61 -40.99 -20.15
CA ILE A 14 -0.64 -40.42 -19.63
C ILE A 14 -1.22 -39.41 -20.62
N LYS A 15 -2.48 -39.68 -20.94
CA LYS A 15 -3.44 -38.93 -21.73
C LYS A 15 -3.57 -37.46 -21.29
N GLY A 16 -3.98 -36.62 -22.24
CA GLY A 16 -4.09 -35.18 -22.10
C GLY A 16 -5.01 -34.65 -21.00
N ASN A 17 -4.87 -33.32 -20.81
CA ASN A 17 -5.62 -32.41 -19.93
C ASN A 17 -5.46 -32.60 -18.41
N ARG A 18 -4.36 -32.05 -17.84
CA ARG A 18 -4.26 -31.73 -16.39
C ARG A 18 -3.24 -30.67 -15.93
N ASN A 19 -2.47 -30.02 -16.81
CA ASN A 19 -1.22 -29.33 -16.39
C ASN A 19 -1.31 -27.85 -15.93
N VAL A 20 -2.45 -27.16 -16.06
CA VAL A 20 -2.56 -25.75 -15.60
C VAL A 20 -2.84 -25.64 -14.09
N VAL A 21 -3.45 -26.66 -13.50
CA VAL A 21 -3.80 -26.70 -12.06
C VAL A 21 -2.57 -26.97 -11.19
N ASP A 22 -1.59 -27.73 -11.69
CA ASP A 22 -0.39 -28.10 -10.92
C ASP A 22 0.60 -26.94 -10.70
N GLY A 23 0.74 -26.01 -11.66
CA GLY A 23 1.65 -24.85 -11.54
C GLY A 23 1.25 -23.84 -10.47
N TRP A 24 -0.05 -23.51 -10.38
CA TRP A 24 -0.59 -22.62 -9.34
C TRP A 24 -0.58 -23.26 -7.95
N THR A 25 -0.80 -24.57 -7.88
CA THR A 25 -0.71 -25.34 -6.62
C THR A 25 0.73 -25.37 -6.12
N THR A 26 1.70 -25.51 -7.03
CA THR A 26 3.14 -25.48 -6.71
C THR A 26 3.61 -24.10 -6.26
N PHE A 27 3.19 -23.01 -6.90
CA PHE A 27 3.53 -21.63 -6.49
C PHE A 27 2.91 -21.24 -5.13
N ARG A 28 1.66 -21.63 -4.88
CA ARG A 28 1.01 -21.44 -3.57
C ARG A 28 1.70 -22.27 -2.49
N SER A 29 2.08 -23.51 -2.78
CA SER A 29 2.85 -24.35 -1.86
C SER A 29 4.19 -23.72 -1.50
N ALA A 30 4.93 -23.22 -2.50
CA ALA A 30 6.22 -22.55 -2.28
C ALA A 30 6.06 -21.26 -1.45
N THR A 31 5.03 -20.45 -1.71
CA THR A 31 4.77 -19.22 -0.96
C THR A 31 4.42 -19.52 0.51
N VAL A 32 3.59 -20.54 0.76
CA VAL A 32 3.24 -21.00 2.12
C VAL A 32 4.49 -21.51 2.85
N GLU A 33 5.38 -22.23 2.17
CA GLU A 33 6.64 -22.71 2.74
C GLU A 33 7.61 -21.58 3.07
N ILE A 34 7.71 -20.54 2.22
CA ILE A 34 8.52 -19.35 2.49
C ILE A 34 7.97 -18.57 3.70
N ILE A 35 6.66 -18.35 3.77
CA ILE A 35 6.03 -17.70 4.92
C ILE A 35 6.29 -18.52 6.18
N SER A 36 6.12 -19.85 6.12
CA SER A 36 6.36 -20.74 7.26
C SER A 36 7.82 -20.68 7.73
N SER A 37 8.78 -20.69 6.79
CA SER A 37 10.20 -20.57 7.12
C SER A 37 10.52 -19.22 7.76
N ASN A 38 9.99 -18.12 7.22
CA ASN A 38 10.20 -16.78 7.74
C ASN A 38 9.58 -16.61 9.13
N VAL A 39 8.37 -17.11 9.36
CA VAL A 39 7.72 -17.13 10.69
C VAL A 39 8.54 -17.94 11.69
N ASN A 40 9.08 -19.09 11.29
CA ASN A 40 9.92 -19.92 12.17
C ASN A 40 11.22 -19.20 12.57
N VAL A 41 11.87 -18.49 11.63
CA VAL A 41 13.03 -17.63 11.94
C VAL A 41 12.63 -16.49 12.88
N THR A 42 11.52 -15.81 12.59
CA THR A 42 10.97 -14.73 13.43
C THR A 42 10.75 -15.19 14.87
N MET A 43 10.20 -16.39 15.07
CA MET A 43 9.98 -16.95 16.42
C MET A 43 11.28 -17.08 17.22
N ASN A 44 12.39 -17.45 16.58
CA ASN A 44 13.69 -17.55 17.26
C ASN A 44 14.20 -16.17 17.69
N GLU A 45 14.00 -15.16 16.85
CA GLU A 45 14.36 -13.77 17.15
C GLU A 45 13.50 -13.17 18.26
N VAL A 46 12.20 -13.48 18.27
CA VAL A 46 11.26 -13.09 19.33
C VAL A 46 11.70 -13.72 20.67
N LYS A 47 12.01 -15.01 20.70
CA LYS A 47 12.53 -15.68 21.91
C LYS A 47 13.83 -15.06 22.40
N SER A 48 14.76 -14.79 21.48
CA SER A 48 16.03 -14.13 21.79
C SER A 48 15.80 -12.73 22.38
N SER A 49 14.89 -11.96 21.80
CA SER A 49 14.56 -10.60 22.26
C SER A 49 13.88 -10.61 23.63
N ALA A 50 12.94 -11.52 23.87
CA ALA A 50 12.35 -11.72 25.19
C ALA A 50 13.40 -12.11 26.24
N GLY A 51 14.31 -13.01 25.89
CA GLY A 51 15.46 -13.40 26.73
C GLY A 51 16.38 -12.21 27.04
N ASN A 52 16.64 -11.33 26.06
CA ASN A 52 17.41 -10.12 26.28
C ASN A 52 16.71 -9.15 27.23
N CYS A 53 15.39 -8.94 27.10
CA CYS A 53 14.62 -8.13 28.04
C CYS A 53 14.72 -8.69 29.48
N SER A 54 14.59 -10.00 29.64
CA SER A 54 14.76 -10.67 30.95
C SER A 54 16.19 -10.50 31.49
N ASN A 55 17.21 -10.67 30.66
CA ASN A 55 18.60 -10.48 31.05
C ASN A 55 18.86 -9.04 31.52
N ILE A 56 18.36 -8.04 30.79
CA ILE A 56 18.47 -6.62 31.17
C ILE A 56 17.80 -6.39 32.53
N LEU A 57 16.59 -6.91 32.71
CA LEU A 57 15.82 -6.77 33.95
C LEU A 57 16.57 -7.32 35.17
N HIS A 58 17.31 -8.43 35.00
CA HIS A 58 18.05 -9.08 36.08
C HIS A 58 19.46 -8.54 36.32
N HIS A 59 20.17 -8.06 35.27
CA HIS A 59 21.60 -7.75 35.35
C HIS A 59 21.92 -6.25 35.34
N VAL A 60 21.00 -5.40 34.86
CA VAL A 60 21.21 -3.94 34.90
C VAL A 60 20.81 -3.41 36.27
N SER A 61 21.82 -3.01 37.06
CA SER A 61 21.58 -2.38 38.35
C SER A 61 20.92 -0.99 38.19
N LYS A 62 20.04 -0.61 39.11
CA LYS A 62 19.43 0.73 39.22
C LYS A 62 18.40 1.11 38.14
N LEU A 63 17.83 0.16 37.42
CA LEU A 63 16.63 0.41 36.59
C LEU A 63 15.53 1.08 37.42
N ASP A 64 14.94 2.14 36.87
CA ASP A 64 13.82 2.81 37.54
C ASP A 64 12.53 1.96 37.43
N PRO A 65 11.50 2.24 38.25
CA PRO A 65 10.29 1.42 38.26
C PRO A 65 9.54 1.35 36.94
N ILE A 66 9.58 2.41 36.11
CA ILE A 66 8.87 2.42 34.82
C ILE A 66 9.63 1.60 33.78
N GLU A 67 10.96 1.63 33.81
CA GLU A 67 11.81 0.78 32.95
C GLU A 67 11.65 -0.71 33.26
N LYS A 68 11.59 -1.08 34.55
CA LYS A 68 11.31 -2.47 34.95
C LYS A 68 9.98 -2.95 34.40
N ARG A 69 8.94 -2.11 34.52
CA ARG A 69 7.61 -2.42 33.98
C ARG A 69 7.58 -2.50 32.47
N ALA A 70 8.31 -1.62 31.77
CA ALA A 70 8.44 -1.69 30.32
C ALA A 70 9.14 -2.97 29.85
N LEU A 71 10.15 -3.44 30.59
CA LEU A 71 10.79 -4.74 30.33
C LEU A 71 9.84 -5.91 30.62
N ASP A 72 9.08 -5.85 31.72
CA ASP A 72 8.02 -6.83 32.01
C ASP A 72 6.95 -6.84 30.90
N ASP A 73 6.57 -5.68 30.36
CA ASP A 73 5.65 -5.56 29.22
C ASP A 73 6.23 -6.28 27.99
N CYS A 74 7.50 -6.02 27.66
CA CYS A 74 8.18 -6.68 26.55
C CYS A 74 8.26 -8.20 26.71
N ILE A 75 8.53 -8.70 27.92
CA ILE A 75 8.61 -10.14 28.20
C ILE A 75 7.25 -10.80 27.97
N GLU A 76 6.16 -10.22 28.47
CA GLU A 76 4.79 -10.72 28.28
C GLU A 76 4.35 -10.65 26.80
N LEU A 77 4.60 -9.51 26.14
CA LEU A 77 4.23 -9.27 24.75
C LEU A 77 4.98 -10.17 23.78
N LEU A 78 6.28 -10.34 23.96
CA LEU A 78 7.12 -11.14 23.08
C LEU A 78 7.08 -12.62 23.46
N GLY A 79 7.35 -12.94 24.73
CA GLY A 79 7.57 -14.30 25.21
C GLY A 79 6.31 -15.17 25.25
N ASP A 80 5.18 -14.58 25.63
CA ASP A 80 3.92 -15.32 25.78
C ASP A 80 2.99 -15.06 24.58
N THR A 81 2.73 -13.79 24.29
CA THR A 81 1.68 -13.39 23.35
C THR A 81 2.11 -13.61 21.90
N THR A 82 3.26 -13.03 21.49
CA THR A 82 3.74 -13.10 20.11
C THR A 82 4.17 -14.52 19.71
N ILE A 83 4.80 -15.27 20.61
CA ILE A 83 5.17 -16.67 20.32
C ILE A 83 3.94 -17.54 20.06
N ASP A 84 2.87 -17.41 20.86
CA ASP A 84 1.63 -18.16 20.66
C ASP A 84 0.93 -17.79 19.32
N GLU A 85 0.93 -16.52 18.96
CA GLU A 85 0.41 -16.04 17.66
C GLU A 85 1.18 -16.60 16.47
N LEU A 86 2.52 -16.60 16.53
CA LEU A 86 3.37 -17.14 15.47
C LEU A 86 3.30 -18.68 15.41
N GLN A 87 3.17 -19.36 16.55
CA GLN A 87 2.93 -20.81 16.60
C GLN A 87 1.60 -21.18 15.96
N THR A 88 0.54 -20.44 16.27
CA THR A 88 -0.78 -20.63 15.64
C THR A 88 -0.70 -20.36 14.14
N THR A 89 0.03 -19.32 13.74
CA THR A 89 0.29 -19.02 12.31
C THR A 89 0.96 -20.21 11.61
N LEU A 90 2.00 -20.81 12.20
CA LEU A 90 2.63 -22.01 11.63
C LEU A 90 1.69 -23.20 11.58
N TYR A 91 0.89 -23.42 12.63
CA TYR A 91 -0.10 -24.49 12.65
C TYR A 91 -1.08 -24.35 11.48
N ASP A 92 -1.68 -23.16 11.31
CA ASP A 92 -2.65 -22.88 10.25
C ASP A 92 -2.04 -23.01 8.84
N LEU A 93 -0.79 -22.59 8.66
CA LEU A 93 -0.03 -22.77 7.40
C LEU A 93 0.29 -24.26 7.12
N SER A 94 0.46 -25.09 8.15
CA SER A 94 0.91 -26.48 8.05
C SER A 94 -0.19 -27.51 7.77
N THR A 95 -1.47 -27.11 7.74
CA THR A 95 -2.62 -28.00 7.55
C THR A 95 -2.68 -28.60 6.12
N LYS A 96 -1.76 -29.53 5.81
CA LYS A 96 -1.53 -30.13 4.47
C LYS A 96 -2.55 -31.21 4.04
N ASN A 97 -3.59 -31.52 4.81
CA ASN A 97 -4.54 -32.60 4.48
C ASN A 97 -5.85 -32.10 3.85
N SER A 98 -5.86 -32.05 2.51
CA SER A 98 -6.94 -32.33 1.52
C SER A 98 -8.41 -31.92 1.77
N SER A 99 -8.71 -31.06 2.73
CA SER A 99 -10.00 -30.36 2.84
C SER A 99 -9.91 -28.95 3.42
N ASN A 100 -8.78 -28.55 4.01
CA ASN A 100 -8.54 -27.22 4.59
C ASN A 100 -7.26 -26.60 4.03
N SER A 101 -7.39 -25.81 2.97
CA SER A 101 -6.28 -25.04 2.38
C SER A 101 -5.92 -23.83 3.27
N PRO A 102 -4.64 -23.40 3.37
CA PRO A 102 -4.22 -22.17 4.04
C PRO A 102 -5.02 -20.92 3.63
N LEU A 103 -5.63 -20.92 2.43
CA LEU A 103 -6.55 -19.88 1.97
C LEU A 103 -7.82 -19.74 2.82
N LYS A 104 -8.29 -20.81 3.47
CA LYS A 104 -9.42 -20.75 4.40
C LYS A 104 -9.08 -19.98 5.68
N HIS A 105 -7.82 -19.99 6.09
CA HIS A 105 -7.32 -19.30 7.28
C HIS A 105 -6.69 -17.94 6.96
N TYR A 106 -6.85 -17.43 5.73
CA TYR A 106 -6.20 -16.19 5.29
C TYR A 106 -6.40 -15.02 6.27
N ASN A 107 -7.65 -14.81 6.70
CA ASN A 107 -7.98 -13.71 7.61
C ASN A 107 -7.38 -13.93 9.02
N ASP A 108 -7.32 -15.18 9.49
CA ASP A 108 -6.70 -15.55 10.76
C ASP A 108 -5.20 -15.31 10.72
N LEU A 109 -4.52 -15.82 9.69
CA LEU A 109 -3.10 -15.61 9.44
C LEU A 109 -2.75 -14.11 9.40
N GLN A 110 -3.55 -13.31 8.70
CA GLN A 110 -3.33 -11.87 8.60
C GLN A 110 -3.53 -11.17 9.95
N THR A 111 -4.52 -11.61 10.73
CA THR A 111 -4.83 -11.07 12.06
C THR A 111 -3.73 -11.40 13.06
N LEU A 112 -3.27 -12.66 13.11
CA LEU A 112 -2.22 -13.12 14.00
C LEU A 112 -0.89 -12.41 13.73
N LEU A 113 -0.49 -12.31 12.45
CA LEU A 113 0.71 -11.57 12.06
C LEU A 113 0.58 -10.06 12.37
N SER A 114 -0.61 -9.47 12.19
CA SER A 114 -0.85 -8.07 12.57
C SER A 114 -0.75 -7.87 14.09
N GLY A 115 -1.21 -8.84 14.88
CA GLY A 115 -1.07 -8.90 16.34
C GLY A 115 0.39 -8.94 16.77
N ALA A 116 1.17 -9.85 16.18
CA ALA A 116 2.60 -10.03 16.47
C ALA A 116 3.39 -8.72 16.27
N MET A 117 3.13 -8.01 15.17
CA MET A 117 3.74 -6.71 14.89
C MET A 117 3.32 -5.64 15.89
N THR A 118 2.03 -5.64 16.30
CA THR A 118 1.51 -4.69 17.29
C THR A 118 2.12 -4.90 18.69
N ASN A 119 2.33 -6.15 19.08
CA ASN A 119 2.96 -6.50 20.35
C ASN A 119 4.43 -6.03 20.37
N GLN A 120 5.14 -6.21 19.26
CA GLN A 120 6.52 -5.73 19.09
C GLN A 120 6.61 -4.20 19.17
N ASP A 121 5.73 -3.46 18.48
CA ASP A 121 5.71 -1.99 18.56
C ASP A 121 5.39 -1.50 19.97
N THR A 122 4.44 -2.15 20.66
CA THR A 122 4.10 -1.79 22.05
C THR A 122 5.29 -1.98 22.98
N CYS A 123 6.04 -3.08 22.82
CA CYS A 123 7.29 -3.28 23.54
C CYS A 123 8.32 -2.17 23.25
N LEU A 124 8.54 -1.83 21.97
CA LEU A 124 9.47 -0.77 21.56
C LEU A 124 9.06 0.61 22.09
N GLY A 125 7.76 0.93 22.06
CA GLY A 125 7.22 2.19 22.59
C GLY A 125 7.39 2.34 24.10
N GLY A 126 7.29 1.24 24.85
CA GLY A 126 7.46 1.24 26.31
C GLY A 126 8.87 1.61 26.78
N ILE A 127 9.88 1.34 25.95
CA ILE A 127 11.31 1.55 26.26
C ILE A 127 11.93 2.77 25.59
N TYR A 128 11.25 3.41 24.63
CA TYR A 128 11.80 4.44 23.75
C TYR A 128 12.40 5.64 24.50
N ASN A 129 11.76 6.07 25.60
CA ASN A 129 12.21 7.19 26.44
C ASN A 129 12.91 6.72 27.74
N SER A 130 13.50 5.52 27.74
CA SER A 130 14.25 5.01 28.90
C SER A 130 15.47 5.88 29.22
N LYS A 131 15.69 6.14 30.51
CA LYS A 131 16.85 6.91 31.01
C LYS A 131 18.16 6.17 30.84
N HIS A 132 18.11 4.83 30.88
CA HIS A 132 19.26 3.96 30.66
C HIS A 132 19.48 3.64 29.18
N ASN A 133 18.82 4.35 28.25
CA ASN A 133 18.89 4.12 26.81
C ASN A 133 18.61 2.66 26.42
N LEU A 134 17.65 2.02 27.11
CA LEU A 134 17.32 0.61 26.89
C LEU A 134 16.98 0.29 25.44
N SER A 135 16.44 1.26 24.69
CA SER A 135 16.18 1.16 23.26
C SER A 135 17.39 0.66 22.47
N GLN A 136 18.62 1.13 22.75
CA GLN A 136 19.82 0.74 22.00
C GLN A 136 20.12 -0.77 22.04
N TYR A 137 19.70 -1.47 23.10
CA TYR A 137 19.99 -2.89 23.29
C TYR A 137 19.02 -3.83 22.58
N ILE A 138 17.80 -3.36 22.29
CA ILE A 138 16.71 -4.22 21.81
C ILE A 138 16.03 -3.70 20.54
N GLU A 139 16.15 -2.42 20.22
CA GLU A 139 15.53 -1.79 19.04
C GLU A 139 15.91 -2.49 17.74
N LYS A 140 17.20 -2.82 17.53
CA LYS A 140 17.64 -3.51 16.32
C LYS A 140 16.91 -4.84 16.10
N ASN A 141 16.81 -5.65 17.15
CA ASN A 141 16.17 -6.97 17.05
C ASN A 141 14.65 -6.83 16.85
N LEU A 142 14.02 -5.86 17.52
CA LEU A 142 12.60 -5.58 17.38
C LEU A 142 12.26 -5.07 15.97
N HIS A 143 13.12 -4.25 15.35
CA HIS A 143 12.98 -3.85 13.94
C HIS A 143 13.14 -5.03 12.99
N THR A 144 14.08 -5.95 13.23
CA THR A 144 14.22 -7.18 12.43
C THR A 144 12.94 -8.03 12.50
N ILE A 145 12.39 -8.23 13.70
CA ILE A 145 11.11 -8.93 13.90
C ILE A 145 10.00 -8.23 13.12
N SER A 146 9.91 -6.90 13.20
CA SER A 146 8.94 -6.09 12.47
C SER A 146 9.03 -6.31 10.95
N GLN A 147 10.25 -6.27 10.40
CA GLN A 147 10.51 -6.51 8.97
C GLN A 147 10.12 -7.92 8.55
N HIS A 148 10.45 -8.94 9.35
CA HIS A 148 10.07 -10.32 9.06
C HIS A 148 8.55 -10.51 9.08
N VAL A 149 7.84 -9.94 10.06
CA VAL A 149 6.38 -9.99 10.10
C VAL A 149 5.74 -9.21 8.94
N SER A 150 6.27 -8.02 8.60
CA SER A 150 5.84 -7.23 7.43
C SER A 150 6.00 -8.00 6.13
N ASN A 151 7.16 -8.63 5.92
CA ASN A 151 7.41 -9.49 4.75
C ASN A 151 6.40 -10.64 4.69
N SER A 152 6.11 -11.29 5.82
CA SER A 152 5.08 -12.35 5.90
C SER A 152 3.69 -11.84 5.52
N LEU A 153 3.29 -10.66 6.01
CA LEU A 153 2.02 -10.02 5.68
C LEU A 153 1.92 -9.67 4.18
N ALA A 154 3.01 -9.13 3.59
CA ALA A 154 3.08 -8.80 2.18
C ALA A 154 3.01 -10.05 1.28
N MET A 155 3.70 -11.13 1.66
CA MET A 155 3.63 -12.42 0.95
C MET A 155 2.25 -13.07 1.08
N LEU A 156 1.65 -13.01 2.27
CA LEU A 156 0.30 -13.52 2.51
C LEU A 156 -0.71 -12.89 1.55
N LYS A 157 -0.66 -11.57 1.32
CA LYS A 157 -1.52 -10.88 0.32
C LYS A 157 -1.47 -11.51 -1.07
N LYS A 158 -0.31 -12.02 -1.51
CA LYS A 158 -0.15 -12.68 -2.83
C LYS A 158 -0.87 -14.02 -2.92
N LEU A 159 -1.16 -14.67 -1.79
CA LEU A 159 -1.95 -15.91 -1.79
C LEU A 159 -3.41 -15.65 -2.22
N LYS A 160 -3.97 -14.48 -1.91
CA LYS A 160 -5.34 -14.09 -2.27
C LYS A 160 -5.49 -13.78 -3.77
N THR A 161 -4.48 -13.18 -4.39
CA THR A 161 -4.51 -12.71 -5.79
C THR A 161 -4.31 -13.83 -6.82
N GLY A 162 -3.82 -15.01 -6.43
CA GLY A 162 -3.61 -16.15 -7.33
C GLY A 162 -4.86 -16.98 -7.64
N SER A 163 -6.07 -16.52 -7.30
CA SER A 163 -7.35 -17.16 -7.66
C SER A 163 -7.96 -16.47 -8.88
N ALA A 164 -7.39 -16.75 -10.06
CA ALA A 164 -7.98 -16.28 -11.31
C ALA A 164 -9.29 -17.03 -11.61
N GLN A 165 -10.28 -16.25 -12.05
CA GLN A 165 -11.54 -16.63 -12.70
C GLN A 165 -11.60 -18.05 -13.27
N GLY A 166 -12.60 -18.82 -12.82
CA GLY A 166 -12.95 -20.11 -13.39
C GLY A 166 -14.31 -20.60 -12.90
N SER A 167 -15.39 -19.88 -13.23
CA SER A 167 -16.71 -20.43 -13.59
C SER A 167 -17.74 -19.31 -13.67
N SER A 168 -18.08 -18.90 -14.90
CA SER A 168 -19.39 -18.33 -15.17
C SER A 168 -20.40 -19.48 -15.22
N SER A 169 -21.24 -19.59 -14.20
CA SER A 169 -22.55 -20.24 -14.35
C SER A 169 -23.61 -19.29 -13.82
N ASN A 170 -24.49 -18.87 -14.73
CA ASN A 170 -25.69 -18.10 -14.42
C ASN A 170 -26.62 -18.94 -13.54
N SER A 171 -26.92 -18.46 -12.33
CA SER A 171 -28.29 -18.24 -11.81
C SER A 171 -28.26 -18.04 -10.30
N ASN A 172 -28.68 -16.83 -9.86
CA ASN A 172 -29.28 -16.51 -8.57
C ASN A 172 -28.78 -17.21 -7.28
N GLU A 173 -27.50 -17.12 -6.94
CA GLU A 173 -27.08 -17.33 -5.55
C GLU A 173 -25.98 -16.35 -5.13
N VAL A 174 -26.26 -15.62 -4.05
CA VAL A 174 -25.41 -14.57 -3.50
C VAL A 174 -24.43 -15.23 -2.53
N PHE A 175 -23.18 -15.30 -2.96
CA PHE A 175 -21.96 -15.57 -2.20
C PHE A 175 -21.53 -17.03 -1.88
N PRO A 176 -20.50 -17.57 -2.57
CA PRO A 176 -19.98 -18.93 -2.32
C PRO A 176 -18.76 -19.03 -1.37
N GLU A 177 -18.36 -17.98 -0.65
CA GLU A 177 -17.17 -18.03 0.25
C GLU A 177 -17.49 -18.36 1.72
N TYR A 178 -18.71 -18.78 2.03
CA TYR A 178 -19.19 -19.02 3.38
C TYR A 178 -18.99 -20.49 3.75
N GLY A 179 -18.21 -20.77 4.79
CA GLY A 179 -18.11 -22.11 5.37
C GLY A 179 -19.49 -22.72 5.65
N THR A 180 -19.60 -24.07 5.62
CA THR A 180 -20.90 -24.76 5.65
C THR A 180 -21.78 -24.33 6.83
N MET A 181 -22.95 -23.77 6.52
CA MET A 181 -23.99 -23.35 7.47
C MET A 181 -24.92 -24.52 7.80
N LYS A 182 -25.42 -24.62 9.04
CA LYS A 182 -26.52 -25.53 9.43
C LYS A 182 -27.62 -24.70 10.09
N ASN A 183 -28.82 -24.69 9.50
CA ASN A 183 -29.99 -23.92 9.96
C ASN A 183 -29.73 -22.41 10.08
N GLY A 184 -29.02 -21.81 9.11
CA GLY A 184 -28.73 -20.37 9.12
C GLY A 184 -27.56 -19.95 10.03
N TYR A 185 -26.69 -20.89 10.40
CA TYR A 185 -25.59 -20.62 11.33
C TYR A 185 -24.27 -21.35 11.02
N PRO A 186 -23.09 -20.75 11.33
CA PRO A 186 -21.80 -21.43 11.20
C PRO A 186 -21.67 -22.60 12.19
N LYS A 187 -21.03 -23.70 11.75
CA LYS A 187 -20.83 -24.93 12.54
C LYS A 187 -20.03 -24.74 13.82
N TRP A 188 -19.14 -23.75 13.87
CA TRP A 188 -18.19 -23.61 14.96
C TRP A 188 -18.76 -22.88 16.18
N LEU A 189 -19.79 -22.05 16.01
CA LEU A 189 -20.49 -21.38 17.11
C LEU A 189 -21.61 -22.28 17.64
N LYS A 190 -21.57 -22.62 18.93
CA LYS A 190 -22.60 -23.48 19.55
C LYS A 190 -23.86 -22.64 19.81
N LYS A 191 -25.05 -23.17 19.49
CA LYS A 191 -26.37 -22.55 19.77
C LYS A 191 -26.52 -22.03 21.22
N LYS A 192 -25.82 -22.66 22.15
CA LYS A 192 -25.75 -22.29 23.58
C LYS A 192 -25.16 -20.89 23.77
N ASP A 193 -24.02 -20.57 23.16
CA ASP A 193 -23.37 -19.26 23.29
C ASP A 193 -24.24 -18.13 22.72
N ARG A 194 -25.00 -18.43 21.65
CA ARG A 194 -25.98 -17.51 21.05
C ARG A 194 -27.11 -17.13 22.02
N THR A 195 -27.53 -18.11 22.82
CA THR A 195 -28.59 -17.91 23.82
C THR A 195 -28.08 -17.09 25.00
N LEU A 196 -26.82 -17.26 25.43
CA LEU A 196 -26.26 -16.57 26.61
C LEU A 196 -26.11 -15.05 26.43
N LEU A 197 -25.78 -14.56 25.23
CA LEU A 197 -25.65 -13.11 24.98
C LEU A 197 -27.00 -12.38 24.93
N GLN A 198 -28.08 -13.09 24.58
CA GLN A 198 -29.42 -12.52 24.38
C GLN A 198 -30.38 -12.82 25.54
N ALA A 199 -30.13 -13.89 26.29
CA ALA A 199 -30.96 -14.30 27.41
C ALA A 199 -31.00 -13.22 28.50
N PRO A 200 -32.16 -12.95 29.12
CA PRO A 200 -32.22 -12.28 30.41
C PRO A 200 -31.21 -12.91 31.39
N VAL A 201 -30.54 -12.10 32.22
CA VAL A 201 -29.47 -12.56 33.13
C VAL A 201 -29.94 -13.75 34.00
N ASN A 202 -31.21 -13.75 34.43
CA ASN A 202 -31.82 -14.83 35.21
C ASN A 202 -32.03 -16.16 34.45
N GLN A 203 -31.80 -16.21 33.14
CA GLN A 203 -31.88 -17.40 32.29
C GLN A 203 -30.50 -17.92 31.84
N ILE A 204 -29.42 -17.26 32.25
CA ILE A 204 -28.03 -17.65 31.96
C ILE A 204 -27.58 -18.63 33.04
N LYS A 205 -27.06 -19.80 32.64
CA LYS A 205 -26.39 -20.72 33.58
C LYS A 205 -24.98 -20.17 33.87
N PHE A 206 -24.70 -19.88 35.12
CA PHE A 206 -23.39 -19.44 35.59
C PHE A 206 -22.54 -20.61 36.08
N ASP A 207 -21.23 -20.55 35.86
CA ASP A 207 -20.28 -21.52 36.40
C ASP A 207 -19.74 -21.06 37.75
N LEU A 208 -19.51 -19.75 37.92
CA LEU A 208 -19.16 -19.12 39.20
C LEU A 208 -19.93 -17.82 39.41
N VAL A 209 -20.19 -17.50 40.68
CA VAL A 209 -20.79 -16.25 41.12
C VAL A 209 -19.81 -15.51 42.01
N VAL A 210 -19.57 -14.24 41.70
CA VAL A 210 -18.81 -13.29 42.51
C VAL A 210 -19.80 -12.33 43.16
N ALA A 211 -19.75 -12.19 44.49
CA ALA A 211 -20.58 -11.26 45.22
C ALA A 211 -19.87 -10.73 46.47
N LYS A 212 -19.72 -9.40 46.57
CA LYS A 212 -19.05 -8.75 47.72
C LYS A 212 -19.74 -9.00 49.06
N ASP A 213 -21.05 -9.25 49.03
CA ASP A 213 -21.86 -9.52 50.22
C ASP A 213 -21.72 -10.97 50.75
N GLY A 214 -20.89 -11.80 50.10
CA GLY A 214 -20.66 -13.19 50.47
C GLY A 214 -21.73 -14.17 49.96
N SER A 215 -22.72 -13.70 49.19
CA SER A 215 -23.80 -14.54 48.64
C SER A 215 -23.42 -15.35 47.38
N GLY A 216 -22.15 -15.26 46.95
CA GLY A 216 -21.60 -15.95 45.78
C GLY A 216 -20.56 -17.00 46.15
N ASN A 217 -19.94 -17.62 45.15
CA ASN A 217 -18.81 -18.55 45.34
C ASN A 217 -17.53 -17.84 45.81
N PHE A 218 -17.31 -16.60 45.33
CA PHE A 218 -16.15 -15.78 45.66
C PHE A 218 -16.58 -14.35 45.99
N THR A 219 -15.78 -13.63 46.78
CA THR A 219 -15.99 -12.20 47.08
C THR A 219 -15.21 -11.27 46.16
N THR A 220 -14.22 -11.81 45.43
CA THR A 220 -13.36 -11.08 44.49
C THR A 220 -13.36 -11.74 43.12
N ILE A 221 -13.13 -10.93 42.09
CA ILE A 221 -13.13 -11.39 40.70
C ILE A 221 -11.85 -12.19 40.41
N ASN A 222 -10.70 -11.76 40.95
CA ASN A 222 -9.44 -12.47 40.77
C ASN A 222 -9.47 -13.90 41.34
N ALA A 223 -10.18 -14.13 42.46
CA ALA A 223 -10.34 -15.48 43.01
C ALA A 223 -11.16 -16.38 42.09
N ALA A 224 -12.27 -15.86 41.52
CA ALA A 224 -13.07 -16.60 40.55
C ALA A 224 -12.31 -16.88 39.24
N LEU A 225 -11.53 -15.93 38.74
CA LEU A 225 -10.66 -16.15 37.57
C LEU A 225 -9.57 -17.19 37.83
N SER A 226 -8.96 -17.16 39.03
CA SER A 226 -7.95 -18.13 39.41
C SER A 226 -8.54 -19.56 39.41
N ALA A 227 -9.76 -19.71 39.90
CA ALA A 227 -10.50 -20.98 39.91
C ALA A 227 -11.02 -21.43 38.53
N ALA A 228 -11.19 -20.50 37.58
CA ALA A 228 -11.61 -20.83 36.22
C ALA A 228 -10.57 -21.73 35.51
N PRO A 229 -10.98 -22.68 34.66
CA PRO A 229 -10.05 -23.56 33.95
C PRO A 229 -9.17 -22.79 32.96
N ASN A 230 -7.95 -23.28 32.76
CA ASN A 230 -7.08 -22.82 31.69
C ASN A 230 -7.41 -23.56 30.38
N SER A 231 -7.22 -22.90 29.24
CA SER A 231 -7.35 -23.41 27.88
C SER A 231 -8.69 -24.11 27.62
N SER A 232 -9.77 -23.58 28.19
CA SER A 232 -11.11 -24.13 28.01
C SER A 232 -11.56 -24.00 26.55
N SER A 233 -12.08 -25.09 26.01
CA SER A 233 -12.74 -25.15 24.70
C SER A 233 -14.24 -24.78 24.77
N THR A 234 -14.75 -24.51 25.98
CA THR A 234 -16.15 -24.12 26.22
C THR A 234 -16.25 -22.86 27.05
N ARG A 235 -17.32 -22.10 26.84
CA ARG A 235 -17.65 -20.90 27.61
C ARG A 235 -17.66 -21.19 29.11
N PHE A 236 -16.90 -20.41 29.88
CA PHE A 236 -16.93 -20.42 31.34
C PHE A 236 -17.44 -19.07 31.84
N VAL A 237 -18.61 -19.07 32.47
CA VAL A 237 -19.39 -17.87 32.80
C VAL A 237 -19.21 -17.51 34.27
N ILE A 238 -18.60 -16.34 34.51
CA ILE A 238 -18.45 -15.73 35.83
C ILE A 238 -19.49 -14.59 35.93
N TYR A 239 -20.48 -14.79 36.78
CA TYR A 239 -21.48 -13.78 37.10
C TYR A 239 -20.99 -12.92 38.27
N ILE A 240 -20.97 -11.60 38.08
CA ILE A 240 -20.43 -10.62 39.02
C ILE A 240 -21.59 -9.73 39.47
N LYS A 241 -22.10 -10.00 40.67
CA LYS A 241 -23.21 -9.23 41.25
C LYS A 241 -22.87 -7.76 41.43
N ALA A 242 -23.90 -6.93 41.54
CA ALA A 242 -23.82 -5.51 41.78
C ALA A 242 -22.85 -5.16 42.93
N GLY A 243 -22.08 -4.11 42.72
CA GLY A 243 -21.04 -3.65 43.63
C GLY A 243 -19.88 -3.01 42.88
N THR A 244 -19.07 -2.25 43.62
CA THR A 244 -17.80 -1.70 43.14
C THR A 244 -16.64 -2.56 43.60
N TYR A 245 -15.92 -3.15 42.66
CA TYR A 245 -14.78 -4.03 42.85
C TYR A 245 -13.49 -3.26 42.56
N PHE A 246 -12.74 -2.94 43.61
CA PHE A 246 -11.44 -2.26 43.50
C PHE A 246 -10.35 -3.30 43.28
N GLU A 247 -10.26 -3.79 42.05
CA GLU A 247 -9.36 -4.86 41.65
C GLU A 247 -8.72 -4.53 40.31
N TYR A 248 -7.47 -4.98 40.13
CA TYR A 248 -6.85 -5.05 38.81
C TYR A 248 -7.01 -6.48 38.30
N ILE A 249 -7.60 -6.62 37.12
CA ILE A 249 -7.97 -7.92 36.57
C ILE A 249 -7.11 -8.20 35.34
N ASP A 250 -6.51 -9.39 35.30
CA ASP A 250 -5.78 -9.88 34.14
C ASP A 250 -6.36 -11.24 33.69
N VAL A 251 -7.01 -11.24 32.54
CA VAL A 251 -7.48 -12.46 31.86
C VAL A 251 -6.37 -12.90 30.92
N GLU A 252 -5.37 -13.55 31.50
CA GLU A 252 -4.15 -14.02 30.82
C GLU A 252 -4.47 -14.88 29.58
N ARG A 253 -3.50 -15.00 28.67
CA ARG A 253 -3.61 -15.79 27.42
C ARG A 253 -4.20 -17.19 27.61
N LYS A 254 -3.79 -17.89 28.69
CA LYS A 254 -4.28 -19.24 29.02
C LYS A 254 -5.73 -19.29 29.50
N LYS A 255 -6.37 -18.17 29.83
CA LYS A 255 -7.78 -18.10 30.28
C LYS A 255 -8.71 -17.89 29.08
N SER A 256 -8.80 -18.87 28.18
CA SER A 256 -9.68 -18.81 27.00
C SER A 256 -11.16 -18.99 27.34
N MET A 257 -12.04 -18.44 26.51
CA MET A 257 -13.50 -18.60 26.59
C MET A 257 -14.16 -18.14 27.91
N ILE A 258 -13.53 -17.21 28.62
CA ILE A 258 -14.12 -16.58 29.81
C ILE A 258 -15.24 -15.61 29.38
N MET A 259 -16.33 -15.61 30.14
CA MET A 259 -17.41 -14.62 30.02
C MET A 259 -17.69 -13.97 31.36
N PHE A 260 -17.66 -12.65 31.40
CA PHE A 260 -18.13 -11.86 32.53
C PHE A 260 -19.57 -11.39 32.30
N VAL A 261 -20.42 -11.58 33.29
CA VAL A 261 -21.80 -11.07 33.29
C VAL A 261 -22.01 -10.23 34.53
N GLY A 262 -22.41 -8.97 34.38
CA GLY A 262 -22.78 -8.09 35.48
C GLY A 262 -24.28 -7.86 35.58
N ASP A 263 -24.71 -7.16 36.64
CA ASP A 263 -26.11 -6.77 36.87
C ASP A 263 -26.55 -5.56 36.04
N GLY A 264 -25.65 -4.97 35.25
CA GLY A 264 -25.89 -3.84 34.36
C GLY A 264 -24.87 -2.72 34.53
N ILE A 265 -24.79 -1.86 33.51
CA ILE A 265 -23.98 -0.64 33.53
C ILE A 265 -24.29 0.18 34.79
N GLY A 266 -23.23 0.61 35.48
CA GLY A 266 -23.31 1.39 36.72
C GLY A 266 -23.69 0.61 37.98
N LYS A 267 -24.13 -0.66 37.85
CA LYS A 267 -24.44 -1.53 39.00
C LYS A 267 -23.25 -2.42 39.37
N THR A 268 -22.66 -3.08 38.37
CA THR A 268 -21.42 -3.86 38.55
C THR A 268 -20.26 -3.04 37.98
N VAL A 269 -19.37 -2.57 38.85
CA VAL A 269 -18.26 -1.66 38.46
C VAL A 269 -16.92 -2.27 38.89
N ILE A 270 -16.01 -2.47 37.95
CA ILE A 270 -14.61 -2.83 38.22
C ILE A 270 -13.77 -1.56 38.09
N LYS A 271 -13.03 -1.21 39.14
CA LYS A 271 -12.51 0.14 39.32
C LYS A 271 -11.04 0.14 39.76
N GLY A 272 -10.20 0.93 39.07
CA GLY A 272 -8.79 1.09 39.38
C GLY A 272 -8.28 2.50 39.05
N ASN A 273 -7.03 2.81 39.38
CA ASN A 273 -6.45 4.15 39.15
C ASN A 273 -4.96 4.16 38.74
N ARG A 274 -4.44 3.04 38.19
CA ARG A 274 -3.05 3.01 37.68
C ARG A 274 -2.93 3.99 36.52
N ASN A 275 -1.81 4.70 36.45
CA ASN A 275 -1.58 5.75 35.47
C ASN A 275 -0.09 6.04 35.29
N VAL A 276 0.25 6.72 34.19
CA VAL A 276 1.64 7.01 33.82
C VAL A 276 2.35 7.95 34.78
N VAL A 277 1.66 8.99 35.29
CA VAL A 277 2.26 9.93 36.25
C VAL A 277 2.74 9.22 37.52
N ASP A 278 2.00 8.21 37.97
CA ASP A 278 2.32 7.43 39.17
C ASP A 278 3.20 6.20 38.85
N GLY A 279 3.91 6.22 37.72
CA GLY A 279 4.98 5.26 37.38
C GLY A 279 4.50 3.95 36.74
N TRP A 280 3.30 3.89 36.18
CA TRP A 280 2.85 2.76 35.37
C TRP A 280 3.14 2.98 33.89
N THR A 281 3.32 1.92 33.11
CA THR A 281 3.26 2.04 31.66
C THR A 281 1.79 2.18 31.23
N THR A 282 1.53 2.75 30.05
CA THR A 282 0.17 2.77 29.49
C THR A 282 -0.41 1.35 29.41
N PHE A 283 0.39 0.38 28.97
CA PHE A 283 0.00 -1.02 28.84
C PHE A 283 -0.45 -1.66 30.17
N ARG A 284 0.30 -1.45 31.27
CA ARG A 284 -0.04 -1.98 32.62
C ARG A 284 -0.92 -1.05 33.46
N SER A 285 -1.31 0.11 32.93
CA SER A 285 -2.25 1.01 33.62
C SER A 285 -3.70 0.49 33.60
N ALA A 286 -4.00 -0.51 32.76
CA ALA A 286 -5.33 -1.08 32.61
C ALA A 286 -5.91 -1.55 33.95
N THR A 287 -7.14 -1.13 34.24
CA THR A 287 -7.92 -1.70 35.36
C THR A 287 -8.30 -3.14 35.05
N VAL A 288 -8.71 -3.42 33.81
CA VAL A 288 -8.93 -4.77 33.31
C VAL A 288 -8.16 -4.99 32.01
N ALA A 289 -7.31 -6.00 31.98
CA ALA A 289 -6.61 -6.47 30.79
C ALA A 289 -7.17 -7.84 30.37
N VAL A 290 -7.47 -8.01 29.08
CA VAL A 290 -7.96 -9.28 28.53
C VAL A 290 -7.12 -9.73 27.34
N VAL A 291 -6.53 -10.92 27.43
CA VAL A 291 -5.63 -11.51 26.43
C VAL A 291 -6.08 -12.90 26.02
N GLY A 292 -6.74 -13.66 26.90
CA GLY A 292 -7.29 -14.98 26.59
C GLY A 292 -8.38 -14.94 25.51
N ASN A 293 -8.25 -15.77 24.47
CA ASN A 293 -9.10 -15.73 23.28
C ASN A 293 -10.59 -15.99 23.57
N GLY A 294 -11.46 -15.33 22.80
CA GLY A 294 -12.90 -15.48 22.87
C GLY A 294 -13.51 -14.86 24.11
N PHE A 295 -12.90 -13.84 24.72
CA PHE A 295 -13.43 -13.19 25.92
C PHE A 295 -14.77 -12.50 25.64
N LEU A 296 -15.73 -12.63 26.56
CA LEU A 296 -17.01 -11.91 26.50
C LEU A 296 -17.25 -11.12 27.78
N ALA A 297 -17.84 -9.93 27.65
CA ALA A 297 -18.39 -9.21 28.79
C ALA A 297 -19.76 -8.62 28.48
N ARG A 298 -20.65 -8.65 29.48
CA ARG A 298 -21.97 -8.04 29.40
C ARG A 298 -22.37 -7.34 30.68
N GLY A 299 -22.93 -6.13 30.56
CA GLY A 299 -23.60 -5.47 31.69
C GLY A 299 -22.64 -5.02 32.80
N ILE A 300 -21.42 -4.60 32.46
CA ILE A 300 -20.36 -4.24 33.41
C ILE A 300 -19.79 -2.86 33.06
N THR A 301 -19.46 -2.07 34.08
CA THR A 301 -18.66 -0.86 33.94
C THR A 301 -17.19 -1.15 34.29
N PHE A 302 -16.29 -0.82 33.38
CA PHE A 302 -14.84 -0.79 33.59
C PHE A 302 -14.40 0.66 33.76
N GLU A 303 -13.81 1.00 34.89
CA GLU A 303 -13.48 2.40 35.23
C GLU A 303 -12.03 2.55 35.67
N ASN A 304 -11.34 3.52 35.06
CA ASN A 304 -10.10 4.09 35.62
C ASN A 304 -10.36 5.51 36.12
N TYR A 305 -10.27 5.72 37.44
CA TYR A 305 -10.63 6.98 38.09
C TYR A 305 -9.44 7.89 38.40
N ALA A 306 -8.27 7.68 37.79
CA ALA A 306 -7.06 8.47 38.04
C ALA A 306 -7.24 9.98 37.81
N GLY A 307 -8.04 10.37 36.80
CA GLY A 307 -8.31 11.78 36.46
C GLY A 307 -7.46 12.33 35.30
N PRO A 308 -7.83 13.50 34.74
CA PRO A 308 -7.19 14.05 33.54
C PRO A 308 -5.76 14.55 33.77
N SER A 309 -5.40 14.85 35.02
CA SER A 309 -4.06 15.30 35.41
C SER A 309 -3.05 14.15 35.56
N LYS A 310 -3.50 12.90 35.43
CA LYS A 310 -2.69 11.70 35.57
C LYS A 310 -2.21 11.12 34.23
N HIS A 311 -2.48 11.83 33.13
CA HIS A 311 -2.18 11.41 31.76
C HIS A 311 -2.77 10.04 31.44
N GLN A 312 -2.06 9.17 30.72
CA GLN A 312 -2.59 7.88 30.26
C GLN A 312 -3.00 6.98 31.44
N ALA A 313 -4.25 6.53 31.44
CA ALA A 313 -4.82 5.72 32.50
C ALA A 313 -5.97 4.84 31.96
N VAL A 314 -5.64 3.59 31.63
CA VAL A 314 -6.53 2.70 30.87
C VAL A 314 -7.59 2.08 31.78
N ALA A 315 -8.85 2.11 31.33
CA ALA A 315 -9.95 1.39 31.99
C ALA A 315 -9.99 -0.08 31.56
N LEU A 316 -9.99 -0.32 30.24
CA LEU A 316 -9.94 -1.65 29.66
C LEU A 316 -8.86 -1.71 28.56
N ARG A 317 -8.01 -2.74 28.61
CA ARG A 317 -7.15 -3.17 27.50
C ARG A 317 -7.60 -4.52 26.98
N SER A 318 -7.84 -4.65 25.67
CA SER A 318 -8.11 -5.94 25.03
C SER A 318 -7.07 -6.25 23.95
N GLY A 319 -6.40 -7.38 24.11
CA GLY A 319 -5.59 -8.06 23.09
C GLY A 319 -6.09 -9.50 22.88
N SER A 320 -7.38 -9.74 23.11
CA SER A 320 -8.05 -11.03 22.97
C SER A 320 -8.70 -11.12 21.61
N ASP A 321 -8.34 -12.13 20.80
CA ASP A 321 -8.99 -12.36 19.52
C ASP A 321 -10.41 -12.87 19.72
N LEU A 322 -11.31 -12.46 18.81
CA LEU A 322 -12.74 -12.81 18.84
C LEU A 322 -13.42 -12.39 20.16
N SER A 323 -13.00 -11.26 20.74
CA SER A 323 -13.57 -10.72 21.97
C SER A 323 -14.77 -9.81 21.70
N ALA A 324 -15.81 -9.90 22.54
CA ALA A 324 -16.98 -9.04 22.40
C ALA A 324 -17.53 -8.49 23.72
N PHE A 325 -18.03 -7.25 23.65
CA PHE A 325 -18.55 -6.47 24.77
C PHE A 325 -19.95 -5.99 24.44
N TYR A 326 -20.93 -6.31 25.29
CA TYR A 326 -22.33 -5.96 25.07
C TYR A 326 -22.91 -5.22 26.27
N GLN A 327 -23.46 -4.03 26.07
CA GLN A 327 -24.00 -3.23 27.18
C GLN A 327 -22.97 -3.07 28.31
N CYS A 328 -21.74 -2.73 27.94
CA CYS A 328 -20.69 -2.38 28.88
C CYS A 328 -20.45 -0.86 28.85
N SER A 329 -19.86 -0.34 29.92
CA SER A 329 -19.40 1.04 29.97
C SER A 329 -17.90 1.11 30.26
N PHE A 330 -17.20 1.98 29.55
CA PHE A 330 -15.77 2.21 29.71
C PHE A 330 -15.58 3.67 30.09
N VAL A 331 -15.02 3.92 31.28
CA VAL A 331 -14.99 5.25 31.89
C VAL A 331 -13.60 5.60 32.36
N ALA A 332 -12.97 6.60 31.73
CA ALA A 332 -11.78 7.25 32.26
C ALA A 332 -11.66 8.68 31.72
N TYR A 333 -10.43 9.12 31.46
CA TYR A 333 -10.08 10.39 30.83
C TYR A 333 -9.20 10.08 29.59
N GLN A 334 -7.89 10.27 29.71
CA GLN A 334 -6.95 9.94 28.63
C GLN A 334 -6.75 8.41 28.53
N ASP A 335 -6.75 7.89 27.30
CA ASP A 335 -6.48 6.47 26.99
C ASP A 335 -7.49 5.48 27.62
N THR A 336 -8.78 5.81 27.63
CA THR A 336 -9.82 5.02 28.32
C THR A 336 -9.90 3.56 27.85
N LEU A 337 -10.04 3.35 26.53
CA LEU A 337 -10.25 2.04 25.92
C LEU A 337 -9.08 1.71 24.98
N TYR A 338 -8.22 0.80 25.42
CA TYR A 338 -7.08 0.31 24.65
C TYR A 338 -7.50 -0.94 23.85
N VAL A 339 -7.95 -0.72 22.62
CA VAL A 339 -8.20 -1.75 21.60
C VAL A 339 -6.87 -2.21 20.99
N HIS A 340 -6.08 -2.92 21.81
CA HIS A 340 -4.65 -3.18 21.58
C HIS A 340 -4.40 -3.90 20.26
N SER A 341 -4.87 -5.14 20.09
CA SER A 341 -4.60 -5.99 18.93
C SER A 341 -5.75 -6.97 18.63
N LEU A 342 -5.67 -7.69 17.50
CA LEU A 342 -6.57 -8.77 17.08
C LEU A 342 -8.03 -8.30 16.82
N ARG A 343 -8.99 -9.22 16.65
CA ARG A 343 -10.39 -8.88 16.28
C ARG A 343 -11.27 -8.65 17.50
N GLN A 344 -12.00 -7.54 17.50
CA GLN A 344 -12.84 -7.12 18.64
C GLN A 344 -14.18 -6.53 18.20
N PHE A 345 -15.22 -6.71 19.01
CA PHE A 345 -16.54 -6.16 18.75
C PHE A 345 -17.19 -5.54 19.99
N TYR A 346 -17.60 -4.28 19.89
CA TYR A 346 -18.28 -3.56 20.98
C TYR A 346 -19.66 -3.16 20.50
N ARG A 347 -20.70 -3.50 21.27
CA ARG A 347 -22.08 -3.25 20.88
C ARG A 347 -22.91 -2.70 22.00
N ASN A 348 -23.71 -1.66 21.68
CA ASN A 348 -24.58 -0.98 22.65
C ASN A 348 -23.83 -0.59 23.92
N CYS A 349 -22.56 -0.18 23.79
CA CYS A 349 -21.69 0.20 24.89
C CYS A 349 -21.61 1.73 25.02
N ASP A 350 -21.23 2.20 26.20
CA ASP A 350 -20.91 3.60 26.44
C ASP A 350 -19.41 3.76 26.65
N VAL A 351 -18.77 4.69 25.93
CA VAL A 351 -17.34 4.99 26.09
C VAL A 351 -17.19 6.46 26.47
N TYR A 352 -16.53 6.73 27.59
CA TYR A 352 -16.31 8.07 28.11
C TYR A 352 -14.83 8.39 28.26
N GLY A 353 -14.36 9.50 27.69
CA GLY A 353 -12.98 9.92 27.88
C GLY A 353 -12.67 11.31 27.33
N THR A 354 -11.38 11.63 27.24
CA THR A 354 -10.88 12.95 26.80
C THR A 354 -9.89 12.84 25.66
N VAL A 355 -8.60 12.63 25.95
CA VAL A 355 -7.53 12.52 24.96
C VAL A 355 -7.39 11.06 24.55
N ASP A 356 -7.40 10.79 23.25
CA ASP A 356 -7.10 9.48 22.65
C ASP A 356 -7.88 8.31 23.27
N PHE A 357 -9.14 8.53 23.64
CA PHE A 357 -9.81 7.62 24.57
C PHE A 357 -10.28 6.30 23.96
N ILE A 358 -10.19 6.12 22.64
CA ILE A 358 -10.25 4.84 21.94
C ILE A 358 -8.99 4.72 21.08
N PHE A 359 -8.06 3.86 21.47
CA PHE A 359 -6.73 3.81 20.82
C PHE A 359 -6.16 2.39 20.77
N GLY A 360 -5.19 2.18 19.89
CA GLY A 360 -4.58 0.89 19.65
C GLY A 360 -4.59 0.48 18.18
N ASN A 361 -4.28 -0.78 17.92
CA ASN A 361 -4.13 -1.34 16.58
C ASN A 361 -4.90 -2.65 16.38
N ALA A 362 -6.02 -2.84 17.07
CA ALA A 362 -6.96 -3.93 16.78
C ALA A 362 -7.63 -3.77 15.41
N ALA A 363 -8.21 -4.85 14.88
CA ALA A 363 -9.30 -4.79 13.92
C ALA A 363 -10.62 -4.75 14.71
N VAL A 364 -11.21 -3.56 14.88
CA VAL A 364 -12.33 -3.37 15.80
C VAL A 364 -13.52 -2.67 15.16
N VAL A 365 -14.72 -3.15 15.50
CA VAL A 365 -15.98 -2.45 15.19
C VAL A 365 -16.69 -2.09 16.49
N LEU A 366 -17.02 -0.80 16.65
CA LEU A 366 -17.96 -0.31 17.64
C LEU A 366 -19.29 -0.05 16.94
N GLN A 367 -20.34 -0.77 17.31
CA GLN A 367 -21.65 -0.69 16.67
C GLN A 367 -22.74 -0.28 17.65
N ASN A 368 -23.53 0.74 17.29
CA ASN A 368 -24.63 1.25 18.11
C ASN A 368 -24.18 1.68 19.53
N CYS A 369 -22.93 2.12 19.66
CA CYS A 369 -22.38 2.61 20.91
C CYS A 369 -22.63 4.12 21.07
N ASN A 370 -22.58 4.60 22.32
CA ASN A 370 -22.52 6.02 22.61
C ASN A 370 -21.08 6.38 23.02
N LEU A 371 -20.52 7.37 22.36
CA LEU A 371 -19.16 7.86 22.57
C LEU A 371 -19.27 9.28 23.14
N TYR A 372 -18.77 9.49 24.34
CA TYR A 372 -18.95 10.72 25.09
C TYR A 372 -17.61 11.38 25.44
N ALA A 373 -17.37 12.57 24.87
CA ALA A 373 -16.25 13.40 25.26
C ALA A 373 -16.55 14.09 26.60
N ARG A 374 -15.65 13.94 27.57
CA ARG A 374 -15.75 14.55 28.90
C ARG A 374 -15.01 15.88 28.98
N LYS A 375 -15.20 16.62 30.09
CA LYS A 375 -14.42 17.82 30.38
C LYS A 375 -12.94 17.45 30.66
N PRO A 376 -11.97 17.90 29.82
CA PRO A 376 -10.55 17.66 30.06
C PRO A 376 -9.95 18.75 30.96
N ASN A 377 -8.62 18.71 31.17
CA ASN A 377 -7.92 19.83 31.80
C ASN A 377 -7.91 21.07 30.88
N PRO A 378 -7.74 22.28 31.43
CA PRO A 378 -7.57 23.49 30.62
C PRO A 378 -6.51 23.31 29.52
N ASN A 379 -6.76 23.88 28.34
CA ASN A 379 -5.91 23.83 27.15
C ASN A 379 -5.75 22.45 26.48
N GLN A 380 -6.32 21.38 27.04
CA GLN A 380 -6.42 20.11 26.34
C GLN A 380 -7.53 20.12 25.29
N LYS A 381 -7.41 19.21 24.33
CA LYS A 381 -8.42 18.92 23.31
C LYS A 381 -8.92 17.50 23.55
N ASN A 382 -10.18 17.23 23.24
CA ASN A 382 -10.70 15.87 23.24
C ASN A 382 -10.48 15.23 21.87
N ILE A 383 -10.04 13.98 21.88
CA ILE A 383 -9.80 13.18 20.69
C ILE A 383 -10.48 11.83 20.91
N PHE A 384 -11.45 11.50 20.07
CA PHE A 384 -12.20 10.25 20.18
C PHE A 384 -11.34 9.03 19.84
N THR A 385 -10.52 9.11 18.79
CA THR A 385 -9.71 7.99 18.32
C THR A 385 -8.24 8.33 18.08
N ALA A 386 -7.35 7.41 18.45
CA ALA A 386 -5.92 7.47 18.10
C ALA A 386 -5.47 6.09 17.59
N GLN A 387 -5.70 5.83 16.30
CA GLN A 387 -5.45 4.51 15.74
C GLN A 387 -3.97 4.34 15.35
N GLY A 388 -3.40 3.19 15.73
CA GLY A 388 -1.96 2.94 15.73
C GLY A 388 -1.47 1.95 14.67
N ARG A 389 -2.01 1.93 13.45
CA ARG A 389 -1.51 1.05 12.39
C ARG A 389 -0.16 1.52 11.83
N GLU A 390 0.85 0.65 11.87
CA GLU A 390 2.21 0.94 11.45
C GLU A 390 2.58 0.40 10.07
N ASP A 391 1.88 -0.62 9.59
CA ASP A 391 2.17 -1.26 8.31
C ASP A 391 0.90 -1.36 7.44
N PRO A 392 0.96 -1.01 6.14
CA PRO A 392 -0.20 -1.03 5.24
C PRO A 392 -0.70 -2.45 4.92
N ASN A 393 0.05 -3.49 5.29
CA ASN A 393 -0.32 -4.89 5.16
C ASN A 393 -1.07 -5.47 6.37
N GLN A 394 -1.08 -4.75 7.49
CA GLN A 394 -1.95 -5.08 8.62
C GLN A 394 -3.43 -4.88 8.24
N ASN A 395 -4.29 -5.78 8.70
CA ASN A 395 -5.75 -5.73 8.50
C ASN A 395 -6.49 -4.92 9.59
N THR A 396 -5.78 -4.06 10.31
CA THR A 396 -6.26 -3.40 11.53
C THR A 396 -6.87 -2.01 11.28
N GLY A 397 -7.60 -1.48 12.26
CA GLY A 397 -8.28 -0.17 12.17
C GLY A 397 -9.46 -0.07 13.12
N ILE A 398 -9.99 1.15 13.29
CA ILE A 398 -11.17 1.43 14.12
C ILE A 398 -12.36 1.77 13.23
N SER A 399 -13.43 0.98 13.30
CA SER A 399 -14.70 1.26 12.60
C SER A 399 -15.78 1.65 13.61
N ILE A 400 -16.28 2.88 13.49
CA ILE A 400 -17.39 3.43 14.29
C ILE A 400 -18.66 3.39 13.45
N LEU A 401 -19.55 2.46 13.77
CA LEU A 401 -20.69 2.09 12.92
C LEU A 401 -22.03 2.37 13.63
N ASN A 402 -22.83 3.27 13.05
CA ASN A 402 -24.15 3.67 13.59
C ASN A 402 -24.09 4.06 15.09
N CYS A 403 -23.01 4.74 15.50
CA CYS A 403 -22.82 5.19 16.88
C CYS A 403 -23.35 6.61 17.07
N LYS A 404 -23.40 7.05 18.33
CA LYS A 404 -23.69 8.42 18.73
C LYS A 404 -22.41 9.05 19.28
N VAL A 405 -22.05 10.24 18.79
CA VAL A 405 -20.85 11.00 19.20
C VAL A 405 -21.32 12.31 19.83
N GLU A 406 -21.14 12.47 21.15
CA GLU A 406 -21.69 13.60 21.91
C GLU A 406 -20.77 14.07 23.04
N ALA A 407 -21.13 15.21 23.63
CA ALA A 407 -20.53 15.69 24.87
C ALA A 407 -21.16 15.00 26.09
N ALA A 408 -20.36 14.58 27.05
CA ALA A 408 -20.83 14.17 28.36
C ALA A 408 -21.40 15.37 29.14
N SER A 409 -22.21 15.09 30.16
CA SER A 409 -22.87 16.12 30.97
C SER A 409 -21.91 17.10 31.64
N ASP A 410 -20.68 16.69 31.92
CA ASP A 410 -19.64 17.56 32.51
C ASP A 410 -19.00 18.52 31.49
N LEU A 411 -19.03 18.20 30.20
CA LEU A 411 -18.50 19.02 29.12
C LEU A 411 -19.54 20.01 28.57
N VAL A 412 -20.82 19.61 28.50
CA VAL A 412 -21.90 20.43 27.90
C VAL A 412 -21.89 21.90 28.38
N PRO A 413 -21.77 22.22 29.69
CA PRO A 413 -21.80 23.61 30.16
C PRO A 413 -20.60 24.46 29.75
N VAL A 414 -19.50 23.82 29.32
CA VAL A 414 -18.22 24.47 28.97
C VAL A 414 -17.75 24.07 27.58
N LEU A 415 -18.66 23.59 26.73
CA LEU A 415 -18.33 23.00 25.43
C LEU A 415 -17.55 23.99 24.54
N SER A 416 -17.91 25.27 24.55
CA SER A 416 -17.23 26.31 23.77
C SER A 416 -15.76 26.53 24.16
N SER A 417 -15.36 26.09 25.36
CA SER A 417 -13.99 26.24 25.87
C SER A 417 -13.05 25.11 25.43
N PHE A 418 -13.57 24.03 24.83
CA PHE A 418 -12.77 22.85 24.47
C PHE A 418 -13.06 22.38 23.05
N LYS A 419 -12.00 22.09 22.31
CA LYS A 419 -12.11 21.52 20.96
C LYS A 419 -12.20 20.00 21.03
N ASN A 420 -13.02 19.41 20.18
CA ASN A 420 -13.24 17.97 20.11
C ASN A 420 -13.06 17.49 18.66
N TYR A 421 -12.33 16.38 18.48
CA TYR A 421 -12.01 15.83 17.16
C TYR A 421 -12.32 14.33 17.11
N LEU A 422 -12.75 13.84 15.94
CA LEU A 422 -13.02 12.43 15.67
C LEU A 422 -11.77 11.56 15.86
N GLY A 423 -10.58 12.08 15.56
CA GLY A 423 -9.34 11.37 15.81
C GLY A 423 -8.06 12.10 15.39
N ARG A 424 -6.92 11.47 15.67
CA ARG A 424 -5.58 11.88 15.22
C ARG A 424 -4.65 10.69 14.98
N PRO A 425 -3.74 10.74 13.99
CA PRO A 425 -3.02 9.56 13.51
C PRO A 425 -1.81 9.24 14.39
N TRP A 426 -2.00 8.38 15.40
CA TRP A 426 -0.91 7.97 16.29
C TRP A 426 0.27 7.34 15.52
N LYS A 427 -0.02 6.57 14.46
CA LYS A 427 0.99 5.90 13.63
C LYS A 427 0.78 6.17 12.13
N GLN A 428 1.82 5.87 11.34
CA GLN A 428 1.94 6.30 9.94
C GLN A 428 0.75 5.88 9.04
N TYR A 429 0.19 4.70 9.23
CA TYR A 429 -0.90 4.18 8.40
C TYR A 429 -2.25 4.17 9.13
N SER A 430 -2.41 5.07 10.11
CA SER A 430 -3.61 5.19 10.95
C SER A 430 -4.89 5.04 10.15
N ARG A 431 -5.82 4.19 10.61
CA ARG A 431 -7.05 3.87 9.86
C ARG A 431 -8.29 3.88 10.74
N THR A 432 -9.15 4.88 10.53
CA THR A 432 -10.39 5.05 11.29
C THR A 432 -11.53 5.44 10.36
N VAL A 433 -12.72 4.89 10.57
CA VAL A 433 -13.92 5.31 9.84
C VAL A 433 -15.12 5.56 10.75
N PHE A 434 -15.92 6.55 10.39
CA PHE A 434 -17.24 6.82 10.98
C PHE A 434 -18.32 6.62 9.91
N LEU A 435 -19.19 5.65 10.13
CA LEU A 435 -20.21 5.21 9.17
C LEU A 435 -21.59 5.30 9.82
N PHE A 436 -22.58 5.88 9.12
CA PHE A 436 -23.98 5.97 9.54
C PHE A 436 -24.23 6.55 10.94
N SER A 437 -23.23 7.24 11.50
CA SER A 437 -23.22 7.65 12.90
C SER A 437 -23.86 9.03 13.07
N ASN A 438 -24.47 9.26 14.24
CA ASN A 438 -24.98 10.58 14.61
C ASN A 438 -23.89 11.37 15.32
N ILE A 439 -23.39 12.42 14.67
CA ILE A 439 -22.30 13.27 15.15
C ILE A 439 -22.87 14.59 15.66
N GLY A 440 -22.77 14.81 16.98
CA GLY A 440 -23.20 16.04 17.65
C GLY A 440 -22.36 17.26 17.26
N SER A 441 -22.82 18.45 17.64
CA SER A 441 -22.20 19.73 17.23
C SER A 441 -20.87 20.02 17.93
N LEU A 442 -20.43 19.16 18.85
CA LEU A 442 -19.18 19.32 19.59
C LEU A 442 -17.93 19.17 18.71
N ILE A 443 -18.06 18.43 17.60
CA ILE A 443 -16.93 18.12 16.72
C ILE A 443 -16.55 19.39 15.96
N ASP A 444 -15.27 19.77 16.07
CA ASP A 444 -14.72 20.89 15.33
C ASP A 444 -14.95 20.68 13.82
N PRO A 445 -15.28 21.73 13.03
CA PRO A 445 -15.54 21.57 11.60
C PRO A 445 -14.41 20.88 10.82
N ALA A 446 -13.16 21.02 11.27
CA ALA A 446 -12.01 20.30 10.71
C ALA A 446 -12.17 18.77 10.83
N GLY A 447 -12.89 18.30 11.84
CA GLY A 447 -13.21 16.89 12.10
C GLY A 447 -12.07 16.11 12.74
N TRP A 448 -10.87 16.22 12.18
CA TRP A 448 -9.68 15.44 12.57
C TRP A 448 -8.54 16.39 12.99
N LEU A 449 -7.65 15.90 13.85
CA LEU A 449 -6.52 16.67 14.38
C LEU A 449 -5.18 16.04 13.98
N GLU A 450 -4.19 16.85 13.59
CA GLU A 450 -2.86 16.34 13.29
C GLU A 450 -2.22 15.69 14.54
N TRP A 451 -1.36 14.70 14.33
CA TRP A 451 -0.51 14.18 15.41
C TRP A 451 0.68 15.11 15.65
N SER A 452 1.49 15.35 14.61
CA SER A 452 2.63 16.25 14.64
C SER A 452 2.97 16.69 13.21
N GLY A 453 2.89 18.00 12.92
CA GLY A 453 3.14 18.53 11.59
C GLY A 453 2.31 17.80 10.52
N ASP A 454 2.98 17.26 9.52
CA ASP A 454 2.38 16.50 8.43
C ASP A 454 2.53 14.98 8.54
N PHE A 455 2.97 14.48 9.70
CA PHE A 455 3.11 13.06 9.96
C PHE A 455 1.79 12.31 9.66
N ALA A 456 1.91 11.20 8.94
CA ALA A 456 0.84 10.27 8.54
C ALA A 456 -0.27 10.85 7.63
N LEU A 457 -0.35 12.17 7.40
CA LEU A 457 -1.51 12.79 6.73
C LEU A 457 -1.75 12.28 5.29
N ASN A 458 -0.72 11.77 4.64
CA ASN A 458 -0.79 11.21 3.28
C ASN A 458 -1.04 9.69 3.25
N THR A 459 -0.70 8.98 4.32
CA THR A 459 -0.69 7.51 4.40
C THR A 459 -1.80 6.95 5.27
N LEU A 460 -2.40 7.79 6.14
CA LEU A 460 -3.57 7.45 6.93
C LEU A 460 -4.80 7.22 6.02
N TYR A 461 -5.81 6.56 6.57
CA TYR A 461 -7.12 6.40 5.96
C TYR A 461 -8.19 6.82 6.98
N TYR A 462 -8.70 8.05 6.86
CA TYR A 462 -9.80 8.58 7.66
C TYR A 462 -11.04 8.79 6.81
N GLY A 463 -12.08 8.00 7.09
CA GLY A 463 -13.28 7.94 6.26
C GLY A 463 -14.55 8.36 7.00
N GLU A 464 -15.40 9.14 6.33
CA GLU A 464 -16.76 9.42 6.78
C GLU A 464 -17.77 8.96 5.72
N TYR A 465 -18.79 8.19 6.10
CA TYR A 465 -19.82 7.68 5.19
C TYR A 465 -21.22 7.86 5.77
N LEU A 466 -22.06 8.64 5.10
CA LEU A 466 -23.49 8.84 5.43
C LEU A 466 -23.76 9.08 6.93
N ASN A 467 -22.88 9.84 7.58
CA ASN A 467 -23.10 10.31 8.94
C ASN A 467 -24.22 11.36 8.97
N ARG A 468 -24.88 11.50 10.12
CA ARG A 468 -25.98 12.43 10.36
C ARG A 468 -25.69 13.30 11.58
N GLY A 469 -26.50 14.34 11.80
CA GLY A 469 -26.37 15.24 12.95
C GLY A 469 -25.54 16.49 12.66
N PRO A 470 -25.57 17.49 13.56
CA PRO A 470 -25.01 18.82 13.30
C PRO A 470 -23.49 18.85 13.12
N GLY A 471 -22.73 17.90 13.68
CA GLY A 471 -21.29 17.79 13.48
C GLY A 471 -20.87 16.97 12.26
N SER A 472 -21.82 16.42 11.50
CA SER A 472 -21.54 15.55 10.34
C SER A 472 -21.22 16.30 9.04
N ASN A 473 -21.36 17.63 9.00
CA ASN A 473 -21.05 18.40 7.80
C ASN A 473 -19.56 18.31 7.44
N THR A 474 -19.26 17.82 6.24
CA THR A 474 -17.90 17.57 5.79
C THR A 474 -17.27 18.71 4.97
N SER A 475 -18.01 19.80 4.69
CA SER A 475 -17.54 20.88 3.80
C SER A 475 -16.23 21.54 4.29
N ALA A 476 -16.11 21.71 5.61
CA ALA A 476 -15.00 22.37 6.29
C ALA A 476 -13.96 21.39 6.88
N ARG A 477 -14.06 20.09 6.56
CA ARG A 477 -13.11 19.09 7.03
C ARG A 477 -11.70 19.36 6.51
N VAL A 478 -10.72 18.85 7.24
CA VAL A 478 -9.31 18.81 6.83
C VAL A 478 -9.17 18.31 5.39
N LYS A 479 -8.17 18.82 4.67
CA LYS A 479 -7.91 18.46 3.27
C LYS A 479 -6.73 17.49 3.12
N TRP A 480 -6.47 16.69 4.15
CA TRP A 480 -5.38 15.71 4.14
C TRP A 480 -5.64 14.64 3.07
N PRO A 481 -4.64 14.17 2.31
CA PRO A 481 -4.85 13.13 1.29
C PRO A 481 -5.39 11.81 1.85
N GLY A 482 -5.05 11.50 3.10
CA GLY A 482 -5.58 10.33 3.81
C GLY A 482 -7.02 10.49 4.28
N TYR A 483 -7.58 11.70 4.33
CA TYR A 483 -8.99 11.95 4.65
C TYR A 483 -9.86 11.84 3.39
N ARG A 484 -11.04 11.21 3.51
CA ARG A 484 -12.03 11.18 2.44
C ARG A 484 -13.46 11.07 2.94
N VAL A 485 -14.35 11.79 2.27
CA VAL A 485 -15.78 11.48 2.30
C VAL A 485 -15.97 10.26 1.40
N ILE A 486 -16.35 9.14 1.98
CA ILE A 486 -16.58 7.91 1.24
C ILE A 486 -17.89 8.10 0.45
N ASN A 487 -17.84 7.88 -0.87
CA ASN A 487 -19.02 7.98 -1.74
C ASN A 487 -19.44 6.62 -2.32
N SER A 488 -18.65 5.57 -2.08
CA SER A 488 -18.88 4.21 -2.56
C SER A 488 -19.37 3.32 -1.43
N SER A 489 -20.56 2.73 -1.59
CA SER A 489 -21.05 1.68 -0.69
C SER A 489 -20.13 0.47 -0.68
N THR A 490 -19.49 0.13 -1.80
CA THR A 490 -18.49 -0.95 -1.89
C THR A 490 -17.30 -0.68 -0.98
N GLU A 491 -16.77 0.55 -0.97
CA GLU A 491 -15.67 0.96 -0.07
C GLU A 491 -16.11 0.94 1.39
N ALA A 492 -17.25 1.58 1.72
CA ALA A 492 -17.78 1.60 3.07
C ALA A 492 -18.07 0.19 3.62
N SER A 493 -18.50 -0.74 2.76
CA SER A 493 -18.82 -2.11 3.15
C SER A 493 -17.62 -2.87 3.71
N GLN A 494 -16.38 -2.50 3.34
CA GLN A 494 -15.16 -3.15 3.83
C GLN A 494 -14.95 -2.96 5.34
N PHE A 495 -15.60 -1.96 5.93
CA PHE A 495 -15.48 -1.60 7.35
C PHE A 495 -16.67 -2.06 8.19
N THR A 496 -17.55 -2.89 7.64
CA THR A 496 -18.69 -3.48 8.36
C THR A 496 -18.27 -4.67 9.22
N VAL A 497 -19.13 -5.11 10.14
CA VAL A 497 -18.89 -6.27 11.01
C VAL A 497 -18.53 -7.52 10.21
N GLY A 498 -19.24 -7.80 9.11
CA GLY A 498 -18.99 -8.97 8.27
C GLY A 498 -17.62 -8.93 7.60
N ASN A 499 -17.29 -7.85 6.91
CA ASN A 499 -16.06 -7.79 6.10
C ASN A 499 -14.81 -7.48 6.91
N PHE A 500 -14.90 -6.55 7.86
CA PHE A 500 -13.72 -5.99 8.52
C PHE A 500 -13.14 -6.94 9.57
N ILE A 501 -14.03 -7.55 10.35
CA ILE A 501 -13.66 -8.44 11.46
C ILE A 501 -14.14 -9.87 11.25
N GLN A 502 -14.64 -10.23 10.06
CA GLN A 502 -15.15 -11.58 9.77
C GLN A 502 -16.28 -11.99 10.74
N GLY A 503 -17.07 -11.01 11.17
CA GLY A 503 -18.04 -11.21 12.25
C GLY A 503 -19.12 -12.24 11.92
N SER A 504 -19.40 -12.56 10.66
CA SER A 504 -20.34 -13.63 10.29
C SER A 504 -19.89 -15.02 10.71
N GLU A 505 -18.58 -15.24 10.84
CA GLU A 505 -18.02 -16.47 11.37
C GLU A 505 -18.26 -16.46 12.89
N TRP A 506 -17.85 -15.35 13.47
CA TRP A 506 -17.78 -14.93 14.86
C TRP A 506 -18.95 -14.82 15.81
N ILE A 507 -19.86 -13.99 15.30
CA ILE A 507 -20.79 -13.15 16.01
C ILE A 507 -22.13 -13.56 15.44
N PRO A 508 -23.08 -13.96 16.29
CA PRO A 508 -24.33 -14.49 15.80
C PRO A 508 -25.14 -13.40 15.04
N ALA A 509 -25.71 -13.76 13.89
CA ALA A 509 -26.57 -12.89 13.07
C ALA A 509 -27.97 -12.65 13.67
N THR A 510 -28.13 -12.78 14.99
CA THR A 510 -29.44 -13.04 15.64
C THR A 510 -30.12 -11.84 16.25
N GLU A 511 -29.67 -10.63 15.96
CA GLU A 511 -30.52 -9.45 16.16
C GLU A 511 -30.80 -8.87 14.79
N ALA A 512 -32.08 -8.68 14.45
CA ALA A 512 -32.55 -8.02 13.23
C ALA A 512 -31.94 -6.60 13.01
N THR A 513 -31.13 -6.14 13.95
CA THR A 513 -30.47 -4.83 14.02
C THR A 513 -28.93 -4.89 13.95
N THR A 514 -28.31 -6.08 13.79
CA THR A 514 -26.85 -6.17 13.59
C THR A 514 -26.52 -5.79 12.15
N ILE A 515 -25.84 -4.66 11.93
CA ILE A 515 -25.44 -4.26 10.58
C ILE A 515 -24.21 -5.08 10.18
N MET A 516 -24.46 -6.27 9.61
CA MET A 516 -23.42 -7.18 9.11
C MET A 516 -22.87 -6.71 7.75
N ALA A 517 -23.71 -6.05 6.96
CA ALA A 517 -23.41 -5.49 5.64
C ALA A 517 -24.27 -4.23 5.42
N ILE A 518 -23.94 -3.42 4.40
CA ILE A 518 -24.73 -2.24 4.03
C ILE A 518 -26.05 -2.71 3.40
N PRO A 519 -27.23 -2.24 3.87
CA PRO A 519 -28.52 -2.60 3.28
C PRO A 519 -28.62 -2.15 1.82
N LYS A 520 -29.01 -3.06 0.91
CA LYS A 520 -29.35 -2.72 -0.48
C LYS A 520 -30.63 -1.87 -0.48
N GLY A 521 -30.56 -0.65 -1.01
CA GLY A 521 -31.69 0.29 -1.05
C GLY A 521 -31.38 1.68 -0.47
N LEU A 522 -30.20 1.89 0.14
CA LEU A 522 -29.69 3.23 0.49
C LEU A 522 -28.81 3.82 -0.62
N GLU A 523 -29.05 3.42 -1.88
CA GLU A 523 -28.50 4.11 -3.05
C GLU A 523 -29.26 5.41 -3.21
N ILE A 524 -28.66 6.52 -2.81
CA ILE A 524 -29.13 7.83 -3.23
C ILE A 524 -28.79 7.94 -4.71
N ASN A 525 -29.71 7.48 -5.56
CA ASN A 525 -29.70 7.87 -6.97
C ASN A 525 -29.72 9.40 -7.01
N ASN A 526 -28.70 9.98 -7.63
CA ASN A 526 -28.45 11.41 -7.80
C ASN A 526 -29.50 12.10 -8.71
N THR A 527 -30.75 11.65 -8.68
CA THR A 527 -31.84 12.09 -9.56
C THR A 527 -33.03 12.69 -8.79
N ILE A 528 -33.00 12.76 -7.46
CA ILE A 528 -34.10 13.32 -6.63
C ILE A 528 -33.61 14.53 -5.80
N GLY A 529 -32.63 15.27 -6.33
CA GLY A 529 -32.15 16.56 -5.77
C GLY A 529 -32.64 17.79 -6.55
N LEU A 530 -33.67 17.63 -7.39
CA LEU A 530 -34.11 18.66 -8.34
C LEU A 530 -35.64 18.84 -8.36
N PHE A 531 -36.33 18.79 -7.20
CA PHE A 531 -37.77 19.10 -7.14
C PHE A 531 -38.26 19.79 -5.85
N LEU A 532 -37.36 20.38 -5.05
CA LEU A 532 -37.75 21.05 -3.78
C LEU A 532 -37.14 22.44 -3.57
N LEU A 533 -36.75 23.13 -4.65
CA LEU A 533 -36.33 24.54 -4.66
C LEU A 533 -36.95 25.32 -5.84
N LEU A 534 -38.24 25.09 -6.09
CA LEU A 534 -39.07 25.92 -6.97
C LEU A 534 -40.31 26.35 -6.18
N GLY A 535 -40.10 27.31 -5.28
CA GLY A 535 -41.16 27.88 -4.47
C GLY A 535 -40.58 28.98 -3.61
N ILE A 536 -40.91 30.23 -3.97
CA ILE A 536 -40.58 31.49 -3.31
C ILE A 536 -39.29 32.16 -3.81
N ALA A 537 -39.40 32.77 -4.99
CA ALA A 537 -38.61 33.94 -5.37
C ALA A 537 -39.53 34.93 -6.11
N ILE A 538 -40.23 35.78 -5.36
CA ILE A 538 -40.80 37.05 -5.88
C ILE A 538 -40.72 38.10 -4.77
N LEU A 539 -40.29 39.32 -5.17
CA LEU A 539 -40.27 40.61 -4.46
C LEU A 539 -38.97 40.95 -3.69
N SER A 540 -38.01 41.57 -4.37
CA SER A 540 -38.01 43.03 -4.54
C SER A 540 -36.68 43.51 -5.15
N SER A 541 -36.80 44.20 -6.27
CA SER A 541 -35.74 44.96 -6.92
C SER A 541 -35.70 46.38 -6.38
N LYS A 542 -34.51 46.88 -6.02
CA LYS A 542 -34.12 48.27 -6.27
C LYS A 542 -32.64 48.35 -6.62
N VAL A 543 -32.40 49.04 -7.72
CA VAL A 543 -31.13 49.31 -8.41
C VAL A 543 -30.74 50.76 -8.11
N ALA A 544 -29.44 51.01 -7.91
CA ALA A 544 -28.71 52.27 -8.13
C ALA A 544 -27.22 51.96 -7.86
N ASP A 545 -26.20 52.30 -8.66
CA ASP A 545 -26.05 53.05 -9.90
C ASP A 545 -24.71 52.64 -10.57
N CYS A 546 -24.61 52.86 -11.89
CA CYS A 546 -23.42 52.73 -12.77
C CYS A 546 -22.17 53.47 -12.21
N ALA A 547 -20.91 53.12 -12.53
CA ALA A 547 -20.30 52.96 -13.86
C ALA A 547 -18.86 52.35 -13.75
N PRO A 548 -18.04 52.25 -14.82
CA PRO A 548 -17.41 50.98 -15.23
C PRO A 548 -15.87 50.97 -15.08
N PHE A 549 -15.27 49.87 -14.60
CA PHE A 549 -13.84 49.63 -14.78
C PHE A 549 -13.51 48.13 -14.84
N GLY A 550 -13.07 47.69 -16.03
CA GLY A 550 -11.81 46.96 -16.18
C GLY A 550 -11.68 45.54 -15.62
N SER A 551 -11.53 44.61 -16.57
CA SER A 551 -10.74 43.37 -16.49
C SER A 551 -11.42 42.11 -15.95
N ARG A 552 -11.62 41.15 -16.86
CA ARG A 552 -11.70 39.72 -16.56
C ARG A 552 -10.46 39.36 -15.72
N ARG A 553 -10.61 39.09 -14.42
CA ARG A 553 -9.56 38.41 -13.65
C ARG A 553 -9.50 36.96 -14.12
N GLY A 554 -8.61 36.69 -15.08
CA GLY A 554 -8.13 35.34 -15.32
C GLY A 554 -7.56 34.77 -14.02
N LEU A 555 -7.85 33.51 -13.72
CA LEU A 555 -7.21 32.76 -12.65
C LEU A 555 -5.69 32.86 -12.87
N MET A 556 -4.99 33.60 -12.00
CA MET A 556 -3.53 33.69 -12.06
C MET A 556 -2.93 32.33 -11.70
N GLU A 557 -2.07 31.80 -12.57
CA GLU A 557 -1.24 30.63 -12.30
C GLU A 557 -0.36 30.89 -11.07
N THR A 558 -0.39 29.99 -10.09
CA THR A 558 0.42 30.09 -8.88
C THR A 558 1.80 29.47 -9.14
N VAL A 559 2.85 30.26 -8.90
CA VAL A 559 4.24 29.89 -9.18
C VAL A 559 4.96 29.44 -7.90
N PHE A 560 5.48 28.23 -7.93
CA PHE A 560 6.21 27.55 -6.87
C PHE A 560 7.69 27.46 -7.24
N ASP A 561 8.42 28.54 -6.96
CA ASP A 561 9.87 28.62 -7.20
C ASP A 561 10.64 27.81 -6.16
N VAL A 562 11.43 26.81 -6.60
CA VAL A 562 12.18 25.91 -5.71
C VAL A 562 13.12 26.65 -4.74
N THR A 563 13.61 27.84 -5.09
CA THR A 563 14.50 28.63 -4.23
C THR A 563 13.77 29.15 -2.99
N LYS A 564 12.47 29.43 -3.11
CA LYS A 564 11.62 29.81 -1.98
C LYS A 564 11.35 28.65 -1.02
N TYR A 565 11.63 27.42 -1.45
CA TYR A 565 11.53 26.20 -0.66
C TYR A 565 12.90 25.70 -0.18
N GLY A 566 13.95 26.54 -0.28
CA GLY A 566 15.28 26.25 0.26
C GLY A 566 16.24 25.58 -0.71
N ALA A 567 15.86 25.37 -1.98
CA ALA A 567 16.81 24.99 -3.02
C ALA A 567 17.80 26.15 -3.26
N ARG A 568 19.07 25.83 -3.51
CA ARG A 568 20.10 26.84 -3.75
C ARG A 568 20.73 26.62 -5.11
N PRO A 569 20.89 27.67 -5.94
CA PRO A 569 21.59 27.59 -7.22
C PRO A 569 23.11 27.49 -6.97
N ASP A 570 23.52 26.46 -6.25
CA ASP A 570 24.87 26.12 -5.87
C ASP A 570 25.07 24.63 -6.17
N PRO A 571 26.00 24.25 -7.07
CA PRO A 571 26.23 22.85 -7.44
C PRO A 571 26.74 21.97 -6.28
N THR A 572 27.15 22.55 -5.17
CA THR A 572 27.59 21.81 -3.97
C THR A 572 26.48 21.65 -2.94
N ALA A 573 25.40 22.42 -3.04
CA ALA A 573 24.30 22.41 -2.09
C ALA A 573 23.22 21.40 -2.49
N ASP A 574 22.82 20.57 -1.53
CA ASP A 574 21.71 19.63 -1.72
C ASP A 574 20.35 20.37 -1.74
N SER A 575 19.73 20.38 -2.91
CA SER A 575 18.42 21.00 -3.19
C SER A 575 17.26 19.99 -3.20
N THR A 576 17.50 18.71 -2.88
CA THR A 576 16.50 17.61 -2.96
C THR A 576 15.22 17.96 -2.21
N ARG A 577 15.36 18.41 -0.95
CA ARG A 577 14.23 18.82 -0.12
C ARG A 577 13.45 19.99 -0.72
N GLY A 578 14.15 20.98 -1.27
CA GLY A 578 13.50 22.17 -1.86
C GLY A 578 12.67 21.83 -3.09
N PHE A 579 13.16 20.93 -3.94
CA PHE A 579 12.42 20.43 -5.10
C PHE A 579 11.15 19.67 -4.68
N MET A 580 11.28 18.73 -3.73
CA MET A 580 10.13 17.96 -3.23
C MET A 580 9.08 18.85 -2.53
N MET A 581 9.51 19.86 -1.77
CA MET A 581 8.61 20.79 -1.10
C MET A 581 7.88 21.72 -2.08
N ALA A 582 8.56 22.22 -3.10
CA ALA A 582 7.95 23.03 -4.15
C ALA A 582 6.92 22.21 -4.96
N TRP A 583 7.28 21.00 -5.36
CA TRP A 583 6.36 20.07 -6.02
C TRP A 583 5.12 19.78 -5.17
N ARG A 584 5.31 19.41 -3.91
CA ARG A 584 4.20 19.11 -3.01
C ARG A 584 3.24 20.30 -2.88
N SER A 585 3.79 21.50 -2.75
CA SER A 585 2.99 22.72 -2.65
C SER A 585 2.22 23.01 -3.95
N ALA A 586 2.85 22.80 -5.10
CA ALA A 586 2.19 22.93 -6.40
C ALA A 586 1.08 21.88 -6.60
N CYS A 587 1.37 20.62 -6.26
CA CYS A 587 0.47 19.48 -6.34
C CYS A 587 -0.78 19.66 -5.45
N GLN A 588 -0.65 20.43 -4.35
CA GLN A 588 -1.73 20.75 -3.40
C GLN A 588 -2.40 22.11 -3.65
N SER A 589 -1.99 22.85 -4.68
CA SER A 589 -2.55 24.17 -5.01
C SER A 589 -4.05 24.10 -5.30
N THR A 590 -4.79 25.16 -4.97
CA THR A 590 -6.22 25.28 -5.29
C THR A 590 -6.49 25.87 -6.68
N GLY A 591 -5.47 26.44 -7.31
CA GLY A 591 -5.51 26.98 -8.68
C GLY A 591 -4.42 26.37 -9.55
N SER A 592 -4.39 26.74 -10.84
CA SER A 592 -3.34 26.30 -11.77
C SER A 592 -1.96 26.50 -11.16
N ALA A 593 -1.11 25.47 -11.24
CA ALA A 593 0.13 25.41 -10.49
C ALA A 593 1.32 25.18 -11.41
N LYS A 594 2.40 25.90 -11.13
CA LYS A 594 3.67 25.77 -11.84
C LYS A 594 4.83 25.72 -10.88
N VAL A 595 5.57 24.63 -10.87
CA VAL A 595 6.88 24.53 -10.20
C VAL A 595 7.93 25.14 -11.13
N VAL A 596 8.72 26.08 -10.63
CA VAL A 596 9.81 26.70 -11.40
C VAL A 596 11.14 26.33 -10.77
N ILE A 597 12.03 25.77 -11.59
CA ILE A 597 13.46 25.65 -11.30
C ILE A 597 14.15 26.78 -12.07
N PRO A 598 14.44 27.92 -11.42
CA PRO A 598 14.91 29.13 -12.11
C PRO A 598 16.33 28.95 -12.67
N PRO A 599 16.87 29.94 -13.41
CA PRO A 599 18.24 29.88 -13.90
C PRO A 599 19.24 29.73 -12.76
N GLY A 600 20.22 28.84 -12.95
CA GLY A 600 21.19 28.45 -11.94
C GLY A 600 21.54 26.97 -12.04
N THR A 601 22.53 26.53 -11.27
CA THR A 601 22.91 25.12 -11.18
C THR A 601 22.52 24.57 -9.82
N PHE A 602 21.67 23.55 -9.78
CA PHE A 602 21.16 22.93 -8.56
C PHE A 602 21.61 21.47 -8.50
N THR A 603 21.93 20.95 -7.32
CA THR A 603 22.22 19.53 -7.16
C THR A 603 21.13 18.84 -6.34
N THR A 604 20.69 17.66 -6.77
CA THR A 604 19.68 16.86 -6.04
C THR A 604 20.05 15.37 -6.04
N GLY A 605 19.74 14.66 -4.96
CA GLY A 605 19.65 13.21 -4.90
C GLY A 605 18.28 12.71 -5.35
N GLU A 606 17.88 11.51 -4.90
CA GLU A 606 16.57 10.93 -5.23
C GLU A 606 15.41 11.86 -4.85
N THR A 607 14.61 12.24 -5.84
CA THR A 607 13.51 13.19 -5.75
C THR A 607 12.24 12.55 -6.28
N ILE A 608 11.18 12.54 -5.46
CA ILE A 608 9.89 11.94 -5.81
C ILE A 608 8.82 13.01 -5.88
N PHE A 609 8.32 13.23 -7.08
CA PHE A 609 7.16 14.07 -7.39
C PHE A 609 5.91 13.21 -7.39
N GLN A 610 5.42 12.96 -6.17
CA GLN A 610 4.30 12.05 -5.92
C GLN A 610 2.94 12.77 -6.03
N GLY A 611 1.96 12.06 -6.60
CA GLY A 611 0.53 12.39 -6.59
C GLY A 611 -0.29 11.41 -5.74
N PRO A 612 -1.64 11.42 -5.84
CA PRO A 612 -2.43 12.25 -6.74
C PRO A 612 -2.41 13.73 -6.34
N CYS A 613 -2.44 14.61 -7.35
CA CYS A 613 -2.49 16.06 -7.14
C CYS A 613 -3.92 16.58 -7.14
N THR A 614 -4.19 17.58 -6.29
CA THR A 614 -5.51 18.20 -6.13
C THR A 614 -5.69 19.45 -6.98
N CYS A 615 -4.60 20.04 -7.48
CA CYS A 615 -4.67 21.24 -8.30
C CYS A 615 -5.29 20.96 -9.68
N PRO A 616 -5.94 21.96 -10.29
CA PRO A 616 -6.43 21.86 -11.66
C PRO A 616 -5.30 21.46 -12.60
N LYS A 617 -5.55 20.40 -13.39
CA LYS A 617 -4.62 19.91 -14.41
C LYS A 617 -4.67 20.87 -15.63
N PRO A 618 -3.54 21.10 -16.33
CA PRO A 618 -2.23 20.52 -16.07
C PRO A 618 -1.43 21.25 -14.97
N ILE A 619 -0.48 20.53 -14.38
CA ILE A 619 0.57 21.06 -13.50
C ILE A 619 1.83 21.23 -14.32
N THR A 620 2.42 22.41 -14.30
CA THR A 620 3.64 22.68 -15.05
C THR A 620 4.87 22.50 -14.16
N ILE A 621 5.88 21.76 -14.64
CA ILE A 621 7.25 21.78 -14.12
C ILE A 621 8.10 22.52 -15.15
N GLU A 622 8.44 23.76 -14.85
CA GLU A 622 9.25 24.62 -15.71
C GLU A 622 10.71 24.61 -15.24
N ILE A 623 11.55 23.91 -16.00
CA ILE A 623 12.99 23.78 -15.76
C ILE A 623 13.70 24.82 -16.62
N GLN A 624 14.24 25.88 -16.01
CA GLN A 624 15.00 26.94 -16.70
C GLN A 624 16.52 26.81 -16.49
N GLY A 625 16.93 26.27 -15.34
CA GLY A 625 18.33 26.04 -14.98
C GLY A 625 18.88 24.66 -15.35
N THR A 626 20.04 24.35 -14.78
CA THR A 626 20.68 23.03 -14.85
C THR A 626 20.52 22.33 -13.51
N VAL A 627 19.98 21.10 -13.52
CA VAL A 627 19.93 20.23 -12.35
C VAL A 627 20.99 19.15 -12.52
N LEU A 628 21.86 18.99 -11.53
CA LEU A 628 22.85 17.93 -11.43
C LEU A 628 22.32 16.85 -10.50
N SER A 629 22.47 15.58 -10.89
CA SER A 629 22.24 14.48 -9.98
C SER A 629 23.46 14.28 -9.08
N ASN A 630 23.28 13.99 -7.80
CA ASN A 630 24.37 13.65 -6.90
C ASN A 630 25.17 12.43 -7.42
N THR A 631 26.51 12.43 -7.26
CA THR A 631 27.39 11.35 -7.74
C THR A 631 27.45 10.15 -6.81
N ASP A 632 27.04 10.30 -5.55
CA ASP A 632 26.95 9.20 -4.59
C ASP A 632 25.76 8.29 -4.94
N ILE A 633 26.07 7.10 -5.46
CA ILE A 633 25.06 6.11 -5.87
C ILE A 633 24.24 5.56 -4.70
N SER A 634 24.74 5.64 -3.47
CA SER A 634 24.03 5.14 -2.28
C SER A 634 22.78 5.97 -1.94
N LEU A 635 22.69 7.19 -2.48
CA LEU A 635 21.54 8.09 -2.31
C LEU A 635 20.33 7.72 -3.19
N TYR A 636 20.44 6.69 -4.03
CA TYR A 636 19.38 6.28 -4.96
C TYR A 636 18.87 4.89 -4.62
N SER A 637 18.05 4.81 -3.57
CA SER A 637 17.55 3.55 -3.01
C SER A 637 16.76 2.70 -4.01
N ARG A 638 16.14 3.34 -5.01
CA ARG A 638 15.31 2.70 -6.05
C ARG A 638 15.89 2.82 -7.46
N ALA A 639 17.19 3.10 -7.58
CA ALA A 639 17.86 3.31 -8.86
C ALA A 639 17.12 4.33 -9.78
N SER A 640 16.60 5.41 -9.19
CA SER A 640 15.87 6.47 -9.90
C SER A 640 16.24 7.82 -9.30
N TRP A 641 16.45 8.84 -10.14
CA TRP A 641 16.79 10.18 -9.71
C TRP A 641 15.55 11.06 -9.53
N ILE A 642 14.87 11.47 -10.59
CA ILE A 642 13.61 12.23 -10.50
C ILE A 642 12.47 11.31 -10.92
N SER A 643 11.49 11.09 -10.05
CA SER A 643 10.35 10.19 -10.33
C SER A 643 9.02 10.92 -10.20
N LEU A 644 8.18 10.89 -11.23
CA LEU A 644 6.79 11.30 -11.18
C LEU A 644 5.93 10.05 -10.97
N GLU A 645 5.23 9.99 -9.84
CA GLU A 645 4.53 8.77 -9.40
C GLU A 645 3.06 9.06 -9.10
N HIS A 646 2.15 8.33 -9.75
CA HIS A 646 0.70 8.45 -9.56
C HIS A 646 0.16 9.87 -9.81
N VAL A 647 0.64 10.53 -10.88
CA VAL A 647 0.25 11.89 -11.26
C VAL A 647 -0.48 11.89 -12.60
N ASP A 648 -1.57 12.64 -12.67
CA ASP A 648 -2.28 12.91 -13.91
C ASP A 648 -2.06 14.37 -14.33
N GLY A 649 -1.83 14.62 -15.63
CA GLY A 649 -1.83 15.97 -16.17
C GLY A 649 -0.59 16.79 -15.82
N VAL A 650 0.61 16.28 -16.10
CA VAL A 650 1.87 17.03 -15.90
C VAL A 650 2.45 17.51 -17.21
N VAL A 651 2.93 18.76 -17.24
CA VAL A 651 3.65 19.36 -18.36
C VAL A 651 5.06 19.70 -17.88
N ILE A 652 6.08 19.04 -18.42
CA ILE A 652 7.49 19.38 -18.18
C ILE A 652 8.01 20.21 -19.35
N THR A 653 8.54 21.40 -19.07
CA THR A 653 8.99 22.38 -20.08
C THR A 653 10.12 23.27 -19.55
N GLY A 654 10.53 24.29 -20.30
CA GLY A 654 11.36 25.40 -19.82
C GLY A 654 12.76 25.52 -20.45
N GLY A 655 13.20 24.57 -21.27
CA GLY A 655 14.51 24.66 -21.96
C GLY A 655 15.72 24.20 -21.12
N GLY A 656 15.54 23.93 -19.83
CA GLY A 656 16.59 23.58 -18.89
C GLY A 656 17.20 22.18 -19.12
N THR A 657 18.16 21.84 -18.26
CA THR A 657 18.98 20.63 -18.41
C THR A 657 18.93 19.74 -17.16
N LEU A 658 18.68 18.45 -17.35
CA LEU A 658 18.88 17.40 -16.35
C LEU A 658 20.18 16.66 -16.65
N ASN A 659 21.23 16.92 -15.87
CA ASN A 659 22.53 16.29 -16.02
C ASN A 659 22.72 15.17 -14.98
N GLY A 660 22.73 13.93 -15.45
CA GLY A 660 22.89 12.73 -14.62
C GLY A 660 24.32 12.48 -14.14
N GLN A 661 25.32 13.27 -14.54
CA GLN A 661 26.72 13.10 -14.13
C GLN A 661 27.22 11.63 -14.25
N GLY A 662 26.80 10.95 -15.33
CA GLY A 662 26.93 9.50 -15.50
C GLY A 662 28.37 8.99 -15.50
N ASN A 663 29.32 9.80 -15.99
CA ASN A 663 30.75 9.45 -16.00
C ASN A 663 31.30 9.06 -14.62
N ALA A 664 30.76 9.64 -13.55
CA ALA A 664 31.16 9.29 -12.18
C ALA A 664 30.71 7.88 -11.76
N SER A 665 29.69 7.31 -12.43
CA SER A 665 29.03 6.08 -12.04
C SER A 665 29.15 4.94 -13.05
N TRP A 666 29.51 5.21 -14.32
CA TRP A 666 29.61 4.19 -15.37
C TRP A 666 30.63 3.08 -15.08
N GLN A 667 31.64 3.34 -14.24
CA GLN A 667 32.56 2.31 -13.76
C GLN A 667 31.87 1.20 -12.93
N TYR A 668 30.71 1.50 -12.34
CA TYR A 668 29.91 0.56 -11.56
C TYR A 668 28.84 -0.15 -12.39
N ALA A 669 28.73 0.19 -13.69
CA ALA A 669 27.78 -0.44 -14.58
C ALA A 669 28.08 -1.94 -14.70
N ASP A 670 27.04 -2.74 -14.55
CA ASP A 670 27.16 -4.17 -14.51
C ASP A 670 27.57 -4.76 -15.86
N LYS A 671 28.72 -5.44 -15.90
CA LYS A 671 29.15 -6.19 -17.08
C LYS A 671 28.63 -7.64 -17.07
N THR A 672 28.01 -8.08 -15.98
CA THR A 672 27.82 -9.51 -15.63
C THR A 672 26.40 -9.90 -15.18
N GLY A 673 25.53 -8.95 -14.80
CA GLY A 673 24.15 -9.19 -14.32
C GLY A 673 24.00 -9.37 -12.81
N SER A 674 25.03 -9.08 -12.02
CA SER A 674 25.11 -9.23 -10.55
C SER A 674 25.07 -7.93 -9.74
N THR A 675 25.14 -6.73 -10.34
CA THR A 675 25.06 -5.45 -9.62
C THR A 675 23.71 -4.73 -9.87
N PRO A 676 23.21 -3.95 -8.90
CA PRO A 676 21.99 -3.17 -9.08
C PRO A 676 22.08 -2.21 -10.29
N PRO A 677 20.96 -1.96 -10.99
CA PRO A 677 20.94 -1.03 -12.12
C PRO A 677 21.32 0.39 -11.68
N LEU A 678 22.01 1.12 -12.56
CA LEU A 678 22.37 2.52 -12.31
C LEU A 678 21.14 3.45 -12.35
N PRO A 679 21.15 4.56 -11.60
CA PRO A 679 19.99 5.43 -11.49
C PRO A 679 19.48 6.01 -12.83
N THR A 680 18.17 5.91 -13.06
CA THR A 680 17.49 6.55 -14.21
C THR A 680 17.26 8.04 -13.96
N SER A 681 17.49 8.92 -14.94
CA SER A 681 17.38 10.37 -14.72
C SER A 681 15.94 10.84 -14.44
N LEU A 682 14.98 10.44 -15.28
CA LEU A 682 13.57 10.78 -15.12
C LEU A 682 12.68 9.54 -15.30
N VAL A 683 11.80 9.27 -14.33
CA VAL A 683 10.86 8.15 -14.35
C VAL A 683 9.43 8.66 -14.31
N PHE A 684 8.59 8.19 -15.22
CA PHE A 684 7.13 8.28 -15.15
C PHE A 684 6.61 6.90 -14.75
N GLN A 685 5.97 6.81 -13.58
CA GLN A 685 5.38 5.59 -13.03
C GLN A 685 3.92 5.83 -12.71
N THR A 686 3.02 5.11 -13.37
CA THR A 686 1.57 5.29 -13.17
C THR A 686 1.13 6.73 -13.45
N VAL A 687 1.64 7.32 -14.54
CA VAL A 687 1.36 8.71 -14.98
C VAL A 687 0.34 8.72 -16.12
N LYS A 688 -0.56 9.71 -16.14
CA LYS A 688 -1.57 9.85 -17.20
C LYS A 688 -1.62 11.24 -17.82
N SER A 689 -2.00 11.32 -19.09
CA SER A 689 -2.33 12.57 -19.79
C SER A 689 -1.27 13.66 -19.61
N SER A 690 0.00 13.31 -19.81
CA SER A 690 1.15 14.14 -19.46
C SER A 690 2.09 14.36 -20.65
N SER A 691 2.87 15.44 -20.61
CA SER A 691 3.79 15.77 -21.70
C SER A 691 5.15 16.30 -21.22
N ILE A 692 6.19 16.00 -21.99
CA ILE A 692 7.53 16.58 -21.86
C ILE A 692 7.83 17.32 -23.16
N ASN A 693 8.22 18.59 -23.07
CA ASN A 693 8.52 19.42 -24.22
C ASN A 693 9.80 20.24 -24.01
N GLY A 694 10.76 20.16 -24.93
CA GLY A 694 11.82 21.17 -25.02
C GLY A 694 12.80 21.19 -23.86
N ILE A 695 13.17 20.04 -23.28
CA ILE A 695 14.20 19.96 -22.23
C ILE A 695 15.40 19.11 -22.68
N ASN A 696 16.53 19.30 -22.01
CA ASN A 696 17.78 18.59 -22.31
C ASN A 696 18.09 17.55 -21.21
N PHE A 697 18.52 16.36 -21.62
CA PHE A 697 19.12 15.36 -20.75
C PHE A 697 20.59 15.18 -21.12
N VAL A 698 21.46 15.14 -20.12
CA VAL A 698 22.91 14.97 -20.31
C VAL A 698 23.42 13.86 -19.40
N ASP A 699 24.21 12.95 -19.96
CA ASP A 699 25.00 11.94 -19.24
C ASP A 699 24.23 11.24 -18.10
N SER A 700 23.13 10.54 -18.40
CA SER A 700 22.48 9.75 -17.37
C SER A 700 23.40 8.63 -16.81
N LYS A 701 23.20 8.26 -15.54
CA LYS A 701 23.91 7.12 -14.93
C LYS A 701 23.44 5.80 -15.55
N GLY A 702 22.14 5.67 -15.77
CA GLY A 702 21.49 4.60 -16.53
C GLY A 702 20.59 5.20 -17.61
N VAL A 703 19.33 4.79 -17.66
CA VAL A 703 18.34 5.31 -18.62
C VAL A 703 18.09 6.82 -18.42
N HIS A 704 17.93 7.60 -19.49
CA HIS A 704 17.61 9.03 -19.38
C HIS A 704 16.14 9.25 -19.02
N LEU A 705 15.22 8.68 -19.79
CA LEU A 705 13.77 8.76 -19.55
C LEU A 705 13.14 7.36 -19.54
N LYS A 706 12.50 6.99 -18.43
CA LYS A 706 11.72 5.74 -18.32
C LYS A 706 10.25 6.06 -18.16
N ILE A 707 9.40 5.47 -19.00
CA ILE A 707 7.94 5.60 -18.95
C ILE A 707 7.37 4.21 -18.74
N THR A 708 6.71 4.00 -17.59
CA THR A 708 6.20 2.69 -17.21
C THR A 708 4.83 2.78 -16.54
N ASP A 709 3.98 1.77 -16.77
CA ASP A 709 2.61 1.70 -16.24
C ASP A 709 1.79 2.99 -16.52
N SER A 710 2.03 3.64 -17.66
CA SER A 710 1.54 5.00 -17.93
C SER A 710 0.59 5.05 -19.12
N ASN A 711 -0.19 6.14 -19.25
CA ASN A 711 -1.14 6.28 -20.35
C ASN A 711 -1.16 7.71 -20.92
N ASP A 712 -1.35 7.85 -22.22
CA ASP A 712 -1.53 9.14 -22.89
C ASP A 712 -0.36 10.11 -22.64
N ILE A 713 0.85 9.70 -23.05
CA ILE A 713 2.10 10.44 -22.83
C ILE A 713 2.61 11.03 -24.14
N THR A 714 2.99 12.32 -24.14
CA THR A 714 3.63 12.98 -25.29
C THR A 714 5.03 13.47 -24.93
N VAL A 715 6.05 13.08 -25.70
CA VAL A 715 7.43 13.57 -25.57
C VAL A 715 7.80 14.28 -26.86
N SER A 716 8.26 15.52 -26.80
CA SER A 716 8.57 16.28 -28.01
C SER A 716 9.73 17.26 -27.82
N LYS A 717 10.51 17.48 -28.88
CA LYS A 717 11.58 18.50 -28.90
C LYS A 717 12.61 18.34 -27.79
N ILE A 718 12.84 17.13 -27.30
CA ILE A 718 13.88 16.88 -26.29
C ILE A 718 15.23 16.64 -26.95
N LYS A 719 16.31 16.92 -26.21
CA LYS A 719 17.67 16.60 -26.61
C LYS A 719 18.32 15.71 -25.55
N ILE A 720 18.80 14.53 -25.93
CA ILE A 720 19.53 13.60 -25.06
C ILE A 720 20.96 13.50 -25.57
N ILE A 721 21.93 13.70 -24.69
CA ILE A 721 23.36 13.66 -25.01
C ILE A 721 24.10 12.80 -23.99
N ALA A 722 24.65 11.68 -24.44
CA ALA A 722 25.66 10.91 -23.73
C ALA A 722 26.64 10.29 -24.73
N PRO A 723 27.90 9.99 -24.34
CA PRO A 723 28.87 9.35 -25.21
C PRO A 723 28.38 7.98 -25.70
N GLY A 724 28.74 7.62 -26.94
CA GLY A 724 28.46 6.29 -27.51
C GLY A 724 29.09 5.12 -26.73
N THR A 725 30.00 5.41 -25.80
CA THR A 725 30.66 4.44 -24.92
C THR A 725 30.01 4.33 -23.53
N SER A 726 28.97 5.11 -23.24
CA SER A 726 28.30 5.10 -21.94
C SER A 726 27.42 3.84 -21.75
N PRO A 727 27.61 3.05 -20.68
CA PRO A 727 26.93 1.76 -20.53
C PRO A 727 25.46 1.90 -20.10
N ASN A 728 24.56 1.22 -20.81
CA ASN A 728 23.13 1.10 -20.45
C ASN A 728 22.40 2.45 -20.31
N THR A 729 22.79 3.43 -21.12
CA THR A 729 22.26 4.78 -21.07
C THR A 729 21.11 5.02 -22.04
N ASP A 730 20.14 4.09 -22.11
CA ASP A 730 19.00 4.21 -23.02
C ASP A 730 18.40 5.64 -23.01
N GLY A 731 18.03 6.15 -24.18
CA GLY A 731 17.42 7.47 -24.31
C GLY A 731 16.02 7.46 -23.68
N ILE A 732 15.10 6.72 -24.29
CA ILE A 732 13.74 6.55 -23.77
C ILE A 732 13.41 5.06 -23.65
N HIS A 733 13.09 4.58 -22.44
CA HIS A 733 12.59 3.23 -22.20
C HIS A 733 11.10 3.25 -21.91
N ILE A 734 10.32 2.44 -22.62
CA ILE A 734 8.85 2.37 -22.50
C ILE A 734 8.44 0.96 -22.09
N SER A 735 7.56 0.79 -21.12
CA SER A 735 7.02 -0.52 -20.73
C SER A 735 5.62 -0.38 -20.14
N GLU A 736 4.76 -1.39 -20.28
CA GLU A 736 3.41 -1.41 -19.69
C GLU A 736 2.61 -0.12 -19.92
N THR A 737 2.76 0.49 -21.11
CA THR A 737 2.26 1.84 -21.40
C THR A 737 1.33 1.83 -22.61
N ILE A 738 0.29 2.66 -22.58
CA ILE A 738 -0.69 2.77 -23.66
C ILE A 738 -0.73 4.20 -24.18
N ASN A 739 -0.82 4.38 -25.51
CA ASN A 739 -0.93 5.69 -26.16
C ASN A 739 0.26 6.61 -25.85
N ILE A 740 1.35 6.43 -26.58
CA ILE A 740 2.53 7.29 -26.45
C ILE A 740 2.91 7.91 -27.79
N ASN A 741 3.23 9.20 -27.77
CA ASN A 741 3.67 9.95 -28.94
C ASN A 741 5.05 10.58 -28.67
N ILE A 742 6.06 10.25 -29.46
CA ILE A 742 7.43 10.77 -29.33
C ILE A 742 7.82 11.45 -30.62
N THR A 743 8.05 12.76 -30.60
CA THR A 743 8.33 13.53 -31.82
C THR A 743 9.51 14.48 -31.74
N ASP A 744 10.07 14.81 -32.91
CA ASP A 744 10.93 15.99 -33.13
C ASP A 744 12.13 16.08 -32.18
N SER A 745 12.78 14.96 -31.86
CA SER A 745 13.80 14.89 -30.80
C SER A 745 15.14 14.39 -31.33
N ASN A 746 16.23 14.76 -30.65
CA ASN A 746 17.60 14.34 -30.97
C ASN A 746 18.18 13.56 -29.78
N ILE A 747 18.60 12.32 -30.00
CA ILE A 747 18.97 11.37 -28.96
C ILE A 747 20.29 10.69 -29.32
N GLY A 748 21.35 11.04 -28.61
CA GLY A 748 22.64 10.35 -28.64
C GLY A 748 22.94 9.71 -27.29
N THR A 749 23.22 8.41 -27.28
CA THR A 749 23.47 7.61 -26.07
C THR A 749 24.51 6.52 -26.33
N GLY A 750 24.83 5.70 -25.31
CA GLY A 750 25.65 4.50 -25.48
C GLY A 750 24.86 3.19 -25.53
N ASP A 751 23.52 3.25 -25.44
CA ASP A 751 22.62 2.10 -25.60
C ASP A 751 21.43 2.48 -26.51
N ASP A 752 20.25 1.90 -26.33
CA ASP A 752 19.09 2.15 -27.20
C ASP A 752 18.70 3.64 -27.24
N CYS A 753 18.42 4.15 -28.43
CA CYS A 753 17.83 5.49 -28.62
C CYS A 753 16.43 5.53 -28.00
N ILE A 754 15.60 4.56 -28.40
CA ILE A 754 14.29 4.28 -27.80
C ILE A 754 14.15 2.75 -27.68
N SER A 755 13.81 2.26 -26.49
CA SER A 755 13.53 0.84 -26.24
C SER A 755 12.07 0.62 -25.84
N VAL A 756 11.41 -0.32 -26.52
CA VAL A 756 10.00 -0.69 -26.28
C VAL A 756 9.93 -2.06 -25.60
N GLY A 757 9.55 -2.06 -24.33
CA GLY A 757 9.36 -3.23 -23.48
C GLY A 757 7.94 -3.79 -23.52
N HIS A 758 7.76 -4.89 -22.78
CA HIS A 758 6.51 -5.66 -22.73
C HIS A 758 5.30 -4.85 -22.26
N GLY A 759 4.10 -5.27 -22.64
CA GLY A 759 2.84 -4.66 -22.23
C GLY A 759 2.56 -3.28 -22.81
N THR A 760 3.24 -2.92 -23.88
CA THR A 760 3.13 -1.59 -24.49
C THR A 760 2.26 -1.66 -25.76
N THR A 761 1.33 -0.72 -25.91
CA THR A 761 0.52 -0.63 -27.14
C THR A 761 0.27 0.80 -27.59
N ASN A 762 0.10 0.98 -28.90
CA ASN A 762 -0.20 2.25 -29.54
C ASN A 762 0.90 3.30 -29.32
N ILE A 763 2.06 3.03 -29.90
CA ILE A 763 3.25 3.90 -29.86
C ILE A 763 3.40 4.56 -31.23
N PHE A 764 3.52 5.88 -31.24
CA PHE A 764 3.90 6.65 -32.43
C PHE A 764 5.23 7.37 -32.16
N VAL A 765 6.24 7.08 -32.97
CA VAL A 765 7.55 7.72 -32.95
C VAL A 765 7.74 8.39 -34.30
N ASN A 766 8.01 9.69 -34.32
CA ASN A 766 8.11 10.44 -35.57
C ASN A 766 9.20 11.52 -35.54
N ASN A 767 9.98 11.66 -36.61
CA ASN A 767 10.98 12.73 -36.73
C ASN A 767 12.04 12.71 -35.59
N ILE A 768 12.66 11.54 -35.38
CA ILE A 768 13.71 11.35 -34.37
C ILE A 768 15.07 11.21 -35.04
N HIS A 769 16.07 11.91 -34.51
CA HIS A 769 17.47 11.76 -34.87
C HIS A 769 18.17 10.95 -33.78
N CYS A 770 18.53 9.70 -34.09
CA CYS A 770 19.21 8.78 -33.17
C CYS A 770 20.69 8.68 -33.55
N GLY A 771 21.61 8.91 -32.61
CA GLY A 771 23.03 8.69 -32.89
C GLY A 771 23.99 9.54 -32.07
N PRO A 772 25.08 8.95 -31.52
CA PRO A 772 25.42 7.52 -31.51
C PRO A 772 24.47 6.69 -30.60
N GLY A 773 24.58 5.34 -30.62
CA GLY A 773 23.79 4.44 -29.75
C GLY A 773 23.41 3.11 -30.41
N HIS A 774 22.42 2.40 -29.86
CA HIS A 774 21.93 1.09 -30.35
C HIS A 774 20.70 1.16 -31.27
N GLY A 775 20.20 2.37 -31.57
CA GLY A 775 19.03 2.56 -32.43
C GLY A 775 17.69 2.38 -31.71
N ILE A 776 16.62 2.12 -32.45
CA ILE A 776 15.27 1.97 -31.90
C ILE A 776 14.92 0.49 -31.86
N SER A 777 14.77 -0.04 -30.65
CA SER A 777 14.66 -1.47 -30.40
C SER A 777 13.34 -1.85 -29.74
N ILE A 778 12.64 -2.84 -30.28
CA ILE A 778 11.58 -3.55 -29.57
C ILE A 778 12.22 -4.72 -28.80
N GLY A 779 12.06 -4.71 -27.48
CA GLY A 779 12.58 -5.68 -26.54
C GLY A 779 13.83 -5.23 -25.78
N SER A 780 14.53 -6.12 -25.08
CA SER A 780 14.39 -7.58 -25.16
C SER A 780 13.12 -8.11 -24.50
N LEU A 781 12.39 -8.98 -25.22
CA LEU A 781 11.13 -9.60 -24.77
C LEU A 781 11.27 -11.10 -24.51
N GLY A 782 10.39 -11.63 -23.68
CA GLY A 782 10.28 -13.03 -23.34
C GLY A 782 11.18 -13.47 -22.17
N LYS A 783 11.77 -12.54 -21.41
CA LYS A 783 12.69 -12.88 -20.31
C LYS A 783 11.96 -13.53 -19.14
N ARG A 784 10.77 -13.00 -18.81
CA ARG A 784 9.96 -13.44 -17.66
C ARG A 784 8.60 -13.97 -18.10
N PRO A 785 7.97 -14.87 -17.30
CA PRO A 785 6.65 -15.44 -17.63
C PRO A 785 5.47 -14.48 -17.61
N ASP A 786 5.61 -13.33 -16.95
CA ASP A 786 4.57 -12.32 -16.74
C ASP A 786 4.61 -11.19 -17.79
N GLU A 787 5.50 -11.27 -18.77
CA GLU A 787 5.60 -10.28 -19.83
C GLU A 787 4.37 -10.32 -20.75
N LYS A 788 3.81 -9.14 -21.02
CA LYS A 788 2.61 -8.93 -21.84
C LYS A 788 2.98 -8.59 -23.28
N ASP A 789 2.02 -8.76 -24.19
CA ASP A 789 2.18 -8.47 -25.62
C ASP A 789 2.58 -7.02 -25.90
N VAL A 790 3.23 -6.82 -27.06
CA VAL A 790 3.57 -5.51 -27.60
C VAL A 790 2.86 -5.34 -28.94
N THR A 791 2.03 -4.32 -29.10
CA THR A 791 1.23 -4.17 -30.32
C THR A 791 1.16 -2.73 -30.81
N LYS A 792 0.97 -2.49 -32.12
CA LYS A 792 0.73 -1.15 -32.68
C LYS A 792 1.90 -0.19 -32.42
N VAL A 793 3.06 -0.50 -32.98
CA VAL A 793 4.29 0.30 -32.84
C VAL A 793 4.66 0.90 -34.19
N TYR A 794 4.52 2.21 -34.33
CA TYR A 794 4.77 2.93 -35.58
C TYR A 794 5.95 3.89 -35.39
N ILE A 795 7.01 3.67 -36.15
CA ILE A 795 8.25 4.45 -36.12
C ILE A 795 8.47 5.02 -37.51
N LYS A 796 8.35 6.35 -37.64
CA LYS A 796 8.33 7.03 -38.93
C LYS A 796 9.30 8.20 -39.01
N ASN A 797 9.81 8.50 -40.20
CA ASN A 797 10.61 9.69 -40.47
C ASN A 797 11.84 9.82 -39.54
N CYS A 798 12.54 8.74 -39.24
CA CYS A 798 13.67 8.76 -38.30
C CYS A 798 15.01 8.69 -39.04
N THR A 799 16.01 9.40 -38.51
CA THR A 799 17.40 9.36 -39.00
C THR A 799 18.29 8.68 -37.97
N PHE A 800 19.10 7.72 -38.40
CA PHE A 800 20.05 6.99 -37.57
C PHE A 800 21.47 7.30 -38.04
N HIS A 801 22.29 7.86 -37.15
CA HIS A 801 23.67 8.23 -37.46
C HIS A 801 24.65 7.50 -36.53
N SER A 802 25.62 6.76 -37.10
CA SER A 802 26.66 6.06 -36.33
C SER A 802 26.12 5.17 -35.20
N THR A 803 24.96 4.53 -35.43
CA THR A 803 24.33 3.62 -34.47
C THR A 803 24.67 2.16 -34.77
N THR A 804 24.61 1.30 -33.74
CA THR A 804 24.84 -0.13 -33.95
C THR A 804 23.65 -0.83 -34.62
N ASN A 805 22.44 -0.28 -34.53
CA ASN A 805 21.27 -0.83 -35.23
C ASN A 805 20.35 0.30 -35.70
N GLY A 806 19.61 0.06 -36.78
CA GLY A 806 18.50 0.91 -37.21
C GLY A 806 17.18 0.41 -36.60
N ALA A 807 16.45 -0.36 -37.39
CA ALA A 807 15.21 -1.02 -36.98
C ALA A 807 15.50 -2.39 -36.36
N ARG A 808 15.26 -2.54 -35.05
CA ARG A 808 15.59 -3.78 -34.33
C ARG A 808 14.43 -4.36 -33.52
N ILE A 809 14.26 -5.69 -33.58
CA ILE A 809 13.42 -6.47 -32.66
C ILE A 809 14.27 -7.56 -32.03
N LYS A 810 14.32 -7.65 -30.69
CA LYS A 810 15.13 -8.62 -29.94
C LYS A 810 14.29 -9.43 -28.94
N THR A 811 14.34 -10.76 -29.01
CA THR A 811 13.62 -11.65 -28.09
C THR A 811 14.54 -12.75 -27.54
N TYR A 812 14.40 -13.07 -26.26
CA TYR A 812 15.25 -14.05 -25.58
C TYR A 812 15.03 -15.47 -26.12
N MET A 813 16.11 -16.25 -26.18
CA MET A 813 16.01 -17.72 -26.18
C MET A 813 15.42 -18.23 -24.86
N ALA A 814 14.81 -19.41 -24.90
CA ALA A 814 14.06 -20.01 -23.81
C ALA A 814 12.98 -19.07 -23.24
N SER A 815 12.32 -18.31 -24.12
CA SER A 815 11.36 -17.29 -23.71
C SER A 815 10.01 -17.87 -23.35
N SER A 816 9.28 -17.08 -22.54
CA SER A 816 7.85 -17.29 -22.36
C SER A 816 7.08 -16.81 -23.60
N PRO A 817 5.95 -17.47 -23.94
CA PRO A 817 5.17 -17.08 -25.10
C PRO A 817 4.50 -15.72 -24.87
N LEU A 818 4.65 -14.82 -25.85
CA LEU A 818 3.93 -13.54 -25.98
C LEU A 818 3.95 -13.13 -27.45
N GLN A 819 3.15 -12.13 -27.82
CA GLN A 819 3.04 -11.63 -29.18
C GLN A 819 3.65 -10.24 -29.35
N VAL A 820 4.32 -10.04 -30.49
CA VAL A 820 4.61 -8.71 -31.04
C VAL A 820 3.89 -8.59 -32.38
N SER A 821 3.02 -7.58 -32.53
CA SER A 821 2.26 -7.41 -33.76
C SER A 821 1.96 -5.99 -34.18
N ASP A 822 1.68 -5.77 -35.46
CA ASP A 822 1.33 -4.46 -36.02
C ASP A 822 2.46 -3.45 -35.75
N VAL A 823 3.62 -3.73 -36.36
CA VAL A 823 4.84 -2.92 -36.21
C VAL A 823 5.23 -2.37 -37.57
N VAL A 824 5.48 -1.06 -37.64
CA VAL A 824 5.92 -0.38 -38.86
C VAL A 824 7.14 0.48 -38.57
N TYR A 825 8.22 0.23 -39.32
CA TYR A 825 9.33 1.16 -39.50
C TYR A 825 9.23 1.74 -40.90
N GLU A 826 9.02 3.05 -41.01
CA GLU A 826 8.76 3.72 -42.29
C GLU A 826 9.57 5.01 -42.43
N ASP A 827 9.99 5.35 -43.65
CA ASP A 827 10.71 6.59 -43.96
C ASP A 827 11.99 6.76 -43.12
N ILE A 828 12.82 5.73 -43.08
CA ILE A 828 14.03 5.70 -42.25
C ILE A 828 15.26 6.09 -43.08
N VAL A 829 16.07 7.02 -42.55
CA VAL A 829 17.37 7.40 -43.12
C VAL A 829 18.49 6.84 -42.26
N LEU A 830 19.44 6.18 -42.90
CA LEU A 830 20.59 5.54 -42.26
C LEU A 830 21.87 6.25 -42.70
N ASP A 831 22.73 6.56 -41.75
CA ASP A 831 24.04 7.13 -41.98
C ASP A 831 25.08 6.40 -41.12
N ASP A 832 25.89 5.59 -41.78
CA ASP A 832 26.94 4.77 -41.16
C ASP A 832 26.42 3.81 -40.07
N VAL A 833 25.27 3.17 -40.31
CA VAL A 833 24.62 2.27 -39.34
C VAL A 833 25.16 0.84 -39.46
N LYS A 834 25.46 0.18 -38.32
CA LYS A 834 26.05 -1.17 -38.34
C LYS A 834 25.06 -2.25 -38.79
N ASN A 835 23.91 -2.37 -38.13
CA ASN A 835 22.86 -3.34 -38.49
C ASN A 835 21.55 -2.61 -38.88
N PRO A 836 21.33 -2.29 -40.15
CA PRO A 836 20.17 -1.51 -40.58
C PRO A 836 18.81 -2.08 -40.18
N ILE A 837 18.55 -3.36 -40.52
CA ILE A 837 17.31 -4.07 -40.18
C ILE A 837 17.67 -5.41 -39.52
N LEU A 838 17.23 -5.61 -38.28
CA LEU A 838 17.56 -6.78 -37.48
C LEU A 838 16.37 -7.32 -36.69
N ILE A 839 15.97 -8.56 -36.97
CA ILE A 839 15.18 -9.37 -36.03
C ILE A 839 16.11 -10.42 -35.42
N ASP A 840 16.28 -10.39 -34.10
CA ASP A 840 17.09 -11.33 -33.34
C ASP A 840 16.24 -12.07 -32.30
N GLN A 841 15.78 -13.28 -32.66
CA GLN A 841 15.12 -14.18 -31.71
C GLN A 841 16.07 -15.16 -31.01
N HIS A 842 17.39 -14.94 -31.13
CA HIS A 842 18.44 -15.72 -30.47
C HIS A 842 19.16 -14.90 -29.37
N TYR A 843 18.52 -13.83 -28.88
CA TYR A 843 19.12 -12.89 -27.96
C TYR A 843 19.49 -13.54 -26.62
N ASN A 844 20.70 -13.24 -26.14
CA ASN A 844 21.29 -13.74 -24.89
C ASN A 844 21.22 -15.28 -24.76
N SER A 845 21.78 -15.99 -25.75
CA SER A 845 21.82 -17.44 -25.90
C SER A 845 22.78 -18.18 -24.97
N LYS A 846 23.56 -17.48 -24.12
CA LYS A 846 24.56 -18.12 -23.24
C LYS A 846 23.88 -19.16 -22.34
N ASN A 847 24.25 -20.43 -22.52
CA ASN A 847 23.74 -21.60 -21.78
C ASN A 847 22.25 -21.94 -22.00
N LYS A 848 21.66 -21.53 -23.11
CA LYS A 848 20.26 -21.82 -23.44
C LYS A 848 20.15 -22.57 -24.77
N ASN A 849 19.46 -23.70 -24.77
CA ASN A 849 19.24 -24.53 -25.96
C ASN A 849 17.82 -24.44 -26.51
N GLU A 850 16.90 -23.81 -25.78
CA GLU A 850 15.49 -23.73 -26.17
C GLU A 850 15.23 -22.51 -27.07
N PRO A 851 14.49 -22.65 -28.18
CA PRO A 851 14.17 -21.54 -29.08
C PRO A 851 13.26 -20.50 -28.42
N SER A 852 13.22 -19.29 -29.00
CA SER A 852 12.28 -18.25 -28.54
C SER A 852 10.83 -18.63 -28.85
N LYS A 853 9.91 -18.39 -27.92
CA LYS A 853 8.47 -18.62 -28.08
C LYS A 853 7.69 -17.33 -28.35
N VAL A 854 8.39 -16.20 -28.51
CA VAL A 854 7.75 -14.92 -28.84
C VAL A 854 7.31 -14.95 -30.30
N LYS A 855 6.01 -14.74 -30.57
CA LYS A 855 5.44 -14.73 -31.91
C LYS A 855 5.51 -13.32 -32.50
N LEU A 856 6.15 -13.18 -33.66
CA LEU A 856 6.18 -11.92 -34.42
C LEU A 856 5.23 -12.04 -35.63
N THR A 857 4.28 -11.10 -35.74
CA THR A 857 3.28 -11.08 -36.82
C THR A 857 3.07 -9.65 -37.33
N ASP A 858 2.89 -9.45 -38.64
CA ASP A 858 2.51 -8.14 -39.19
C ASP A 858 3.56 -7.05 -38.91
N ILE A 859 4.77 -7.27 -39.46
CA ILE A 859 5.96 -6.44 -39.25
C ILE A 859 6.39 -5.85 -40.60
N HIS A 860 6.43 -4.54 -40.70
CA HIS A 860 6.69 -3.85 -41.96
C HIS A 860 7.89 -2.93 -41.87
N PHE A 861 8.82 -3.07 -42.81
CA PHE A 861 9.93 -2.17 -43.04
C PHE A 861 9.72 -1.49 -44.39
N LYS A 862 9.53 -0.17 -44.41
CA LYS A 862 9.12 0.59 -45.60
C LYS A 862 10.01 1.81 -45.82
N ASN A 863 10.42 2.05 -47.05
CA ASN A 863 11.21 3.24 -47.45
C ASN A 863 12.43 3.49 -46.53
N ILE A 864 13.27 2.47 -46.36
CA ILE A 864 14.49 2.55 -45.55
C ILE A 864 15.68 2.76 -46.48
N ARG A 865 16.41 3.86 -46.31
CA ARG A 865 17.48 4.26 -47.23
C ARG A 865 18.74 4.75 -46.53
N GLY A 866 19.88 4.67 -47.20
CA GLY A 866 21.12 5.31 -46.75
C GLY A 866 22.33 4.37 -46.72
N THR A 867 23.17 4.48 -45.69
CA THR A 867 24.47 3.80 -45.66
C THR A 867 24.68 2.88 -44.45
N THR A 868 25.49 1.83 -44.64
CA THR A 868 25.88 0.87 -43.60
C THR A 868 27.38 0.55 -43.62
N ASN A 869 28.00 0.41 -42.45
CA ASN A 869 29.40 0.02 -42.31
C ASN A 869 29.61 -1.49 -42.09
N THR A 870 28.58 -2.31 -42.32
CA THR A 870 28.73 -3.77 -42.38
C THR A 870 28.16 -4.35 -43.65
N LYS A 871 28.57 -5.59 -43.94
CA LYS A 871 28.13 -6.29 -45.14
C LYS A 871 26.71 -6.85 -45.06
N ALA A 872 26.08 -6.93 -43.89
CA ALA A 872 24.79 -7.60 -43.71
C ALA A 872 23.68 -6.57 -43.41
N PRO A 873 23.09 -5.94 -44.44
CA PRO A 873 22.13 -4.86 -44.25
C PRO A 873 20.79 -5.34 -43.65
N VAL A 874 20.41 -6.60 -43.89
CA VAL A 874 19.14 -7.18 -43.43
C VAL A 874 19.38 -8.58 -42.87
N ALA A 875 19.04 -8.78 -41.59
CA ALA A 875 19.09 -10.09 -40.92
C ALA A 875 17.79 -10.34 -40.15
N LEU A 876 17.03 -11.35 -40.58
CA LEU A 876 15.75 -11.75 -40.00
C LEU A 876 15.87 -13.14 -39.40
N ASN A 877 16.42 -13.22 -38.19
CA ASN A 877 16.73 -14.46 -37.50
C ASN A 877 15.56 -14.88 -36.60
N CYS A 878 14.47 -15.34 -37.23
CA CYS A 878 13.28 -15.76 -36.51
C CYS A 878 13.41 -17.17 -35.92
N SER A 879 12.64 -17.41 -34.88
CA SER A 879 12.62 -18.65 -34.12
C SER A 879 11.98 -19.79 -34.90
N GLU A 880 12.55 -20.99 -34.83
CA GLU A 880 11.96 -22.21 -35.39
C GLU A 880 10.67 -22.62 -34.65
N ALA A 881 10.55 -22.29 -33.36
CA ALA A 881 9.36 -22.61 -32.56
C ALA A 881 8.23 -21.58 -32.74
N ALA A 882 8.56 -20.38 -33.22
CA ALA A 882 7.59 -19.32 -33.50
C ALA A 882 8.02 -18.53 -34.76
N PRO A 883 7.93 -19.12 -35.96
CA PRO A 883 8.32 -18.46 -37.21
C PRO A 883 7.62 -17.11 -37.40
N CYS A 884 8.34 -16.14 -37.97
CA CYS A 884 7.75 -14.83 -38.28
C CYS A 884 6.76 -14.93 -39.43
N GLU A 885 5.61 -14.25 -39.28
CA GLU A 885 4.53 -14.23 -40.28
C GLU A 885 4.17 -12.79 -40.66
N GLY A 886 3.91 -12.55 -41.95
CA GLY A 886 3.55 -11.21 -42.43
C GLY A 886 4.68 -10.20 -42.27
N VAL A 887 5.91 -10.57 -42.65
CA VAL A 887 7.04 -9.63 -42.67
C VAL A 887 7.17 -9.01 -44.06
N GLU A 888 7.09 -7.69 -44.16
CA GLU A 888 7.22 -6.95 -45.42
C GLU A 888 8.50 -6.11 -45.44
N LEU A 889 9.23 -6.17 -46.55
CA LEU A 889 10.33 -5.26 -46.88
C LEU A 889 10.00 -4.53 -48.18
N ALA A 890 9.62 -3.27 -48.06
CA ALA A 890 9.23 -2.43 -49.18
C ALA A 890 10.18 -1.25 -49.34
N ASP A 891 10.70 -1.03 -50.55
CA ASP A 891 11.55 0.13 -50.88
C ASP A 891 12.79 0.26 -49.97
N ILE A 892 13.64 -0.78 -49.94
CA ILE A 892 14.87 -0.81 -49.13
C ILE A 892 16.10 -0.47 -49.98
N ASP A 893 16.63 0.75 -49.84
CA ASP A 893 17.76 1.29 -50.63
C ASP A 893 18.98 1.59 -49.75
N ILE A 894 19.72 0.54 -49.39
CA ILE A 894 20.90 0.61 -48.53
C ILE A 894 22.17 0.40 -49.36
N THR A 895 23.20 1.20 -49.09
CA THR A 895 24.51 1.13 -49.74
C THR A 895 25.63 1.01 -48.71
N PRO A 896 26.79 0.43 -49.06
CA PRO A 896 27.92 0.36 -48.13
C PRO A 896 28.57 1.73 -47.93
N SER A 897 28.93 2.08 -46.69
CA SER A 897 29.78 3.23 -46.37
C SER A 897 31.25 2.83 -46.39
N GLY A 898 32.12 3.78 -46.76
CA GLY A 898 33.57 3.64 -46.69
C GLY A 898 34.12 2.39 -47.40
N SER A 899 34.93 1.60 -46.70
CA SER A 899 35.63 0.41 -47.22
C SER A 899 34.90 -0.92 -47.01
N THR A 900 33.61 -0.89 -46.64
CA THR A 900 32.80 -2.08 -46.28
C THR A 900 32.71 -3.14 -47.39
N GLY A 901 32.96 -2.75 -48.64
CA GLY A 901 32.85 -3.62 -49.81
C GLY A 901 31.39 -3.93 -50.18
N PRO A 902 31.14 -4.83 -51.14
CA PRO A 902 29.77 -5.16 -51.57
C PRO A 902 28.93 -5.75 -50.43
N LEU A 903 27.66 -5.34 -50.36
CA LEU A 903 26.70 -5.86 -49.39
C LEU A 903 26.31 -7.32 -49.72
N LEU A 904 26.08 -8.10 -48.68
CA LEU A 904 25.38 -9.37 -48.73
C LEU A 904 23.88 -9.11 -48.94
N GLY A 905 23.19 -10.07 -49.55
CA GLY A 905 21.73 -10.08 -49.61
C GLY A 905 21.10 -10.21 -48.22
N ALA A 906 19.78 -10.08 -48.17
CA ALA A 906 19.02 -10.30 -46.95
C ALA A 906 19.15 -11.76 -46.48
N THR A 907 19.33 -11.97 -45.17
CA THR A 907 19.30 -13.31 -44.56
C THR A 907 17.98 -13.50 -43.84
N CYS A 908 17.20 -14.52 -44.23
CA CYS A 908 15.93 -14.88 -43.60
C CYS A 908 15.98 -16.29 -43.03
N GLN A 909 15.79 -16.42 -41.72
CA GLN A 909 15.65 -17.71 -41.05
C GLN A 909 14.26 -17.79 -40.42
N ASN A 910 13.49 -18.83 -40.74
CA ASN A 910 12.13 -19.04 -40.22
C ASN A 910 11.20 -17.81 -40.39
N ALA A 911 11.36 -17.06 -41.47
CA ALA A 911 10.60 -15.86 -41.77
C ALA A 911 9.97 -15.97 -43.15
N LYS A 912 8.65 -15.82 -43.24
CA LYS A 912 7.97 -15.65 -44.53
C LYS A 912 7.93 -14.17 -44.87
N THR A 913 8.73 -13.77 -45.85
CA THR A 913 8.91 -12.36 -46.23
C THR A 913 8.30 -12.05 -47.58
N VAL A 914 7.80 -10.82 -47.72
CA VAL A 914 7.39 -10.23 -48.99
C VAL A 914 8.32 -9.06 -49.28
N PHE A 915 8.98 -9.09 -50.44
CA PHE A 915 9.77 -7.97 -50.94
C PHE A 915 8.97 -7.23 -52.03
N SER A 916 8.89 -5.91 -51.94
CA SER A 916 8.19 -5.07 -52.91
C SER A 916 8.89 -3.73 -53.16
N GLY A 917 8.55 -3.07 -54.26
CA GLY A 917 9.14 -1.78 -54.60
C GLY A 917 10.61 -1.86 -55.02
N LYS A 918 11.31 -0.73 -54.95
CA LYS A 918 12.72 -0.62 -55.38
C LYS A 918 13.65 -1.04 -54.24
N THR A 919 14.32 -2.18 -54.39
CA THR A 919 15.21 -2.73 -53.36
C THR A 919 16.64 -2.87 -53.88
N SER A 920 17.64 -2.30 -53.20
CA SER A 920 19.07 -2.45 -53.52
C SER A 920 19.69 -3.70 -52.88
N VAL A 921 19.03 -4.25 -51.87
CA VAL A 921 19.42 -5.47 -51.16
C VAL A 921 18.76 -6.69 -51.83
N PRO A 922 19.52 -7.68 -52.32
CA PRO A 922 18.94 -8.92 -52.84
C PRO A 922 18.00 -9.58 -51.83
N ALA A 923 16.85 -10.08 -52.32
CA ALA A 923 15.90 -10.82 -51.50
C ALA A 923 16.52 -12.08 -50.89
N CYS A 924 15.90 -12.58 -49.83
CA CYS A 924 16.34 -13.80 -49.15
C CYS A 924 16.39 -14.99 -50.12
N GLN A 925 17.49 -15.74 -50.09
CA GLN A 925 17.66 -16.98 -50.86
C GLN A 925 16.92 -18.16 -50.24
#